data_AF-A0A945SBK7-F1
#
_entry.id   AF-A0A945SBK7-F1
#
_cell.length_a   1.000
_cell.length_b   1.000
_cell.length_c   1.000
_cell.angle_alpha   90.00
_cell.angle_beta   90.00
_cell.angle_gamma   90.00
#
_symmetry.space_group_name_H-M   'P 1'
#
loop_
_entity.id
_entity.type
_entity.pdbx_description
1 polymer ?
#
loop_
_entity_poly.entity_id
_entity_poly.type
_entity_poly.pdbx_seq_one_letter_code
_entity_poly.pdbx_strand_id
1 'polypeptide(L)'
;MSQTGRTRSALFLAIALGGLTSFGARALEARARTTNGVPRIEIDGIPIRGRIFFGNPQQGSLQIGTEPAHTSFEFEATQDSAGRGTFHFRFGAQTGTCWLDDFLIEEVGSGRIVSGPTTFNGGQEEFDAGWSFWPTGADNSTARIDTPSTPGGRALQVQLTAPPKGGKWPDFHVYTKPTLQLTGGKRYRVSFRAWANAPRKWKLGCYVPGTPFIALMHVPGAFESQIRLAADAGVNMVSFSLPLPWPKPDERADWRPVDRRCRIVLAANPSALLIPRIGMEPPGWWKRAHPEHLMQWQDGPRRRGVAVSSQLYRKEAAIRLAAVVEHLEQAFPENMIGYHPAGHNTGEWFYQDTWKPQFDGYSSVTQAAWRAWLSQRYGSDGAIQAAWRQPNASLTNATVPSPERRREAPAGVLRDPSVERDIIDFSLFQQEAMADCVCTLAKAVRTASKGRKLSVFFFGYVFEFAAIWRGPASSGHYGLRRVLDSPDIDILCSPISYCDRGLGQSAPCMTAAESITLAGKLWLNEDDTATYLCSGTFPGHREKVDSLAKTNSQLLRNVGQAACRNLATWWMDLGATGWFDDPGMWAEMKRLQNIDAPLLSTPTPFQPDVALVNDARSMCRVATGGQVVTRPLIYEARPAAARMGTPFGQYLLDDVLAGRVDAKLYVFLNAWVLTADERAALRKVLHGKTALWCYAPGYHDGETPSLNAMRELTGQELVRFAGPQPPEAAATKAGLTAGLLPEASGVDKPIAPLFHAGGIPAGRVLARYASREAAITWTEDNGGISIFCGVPRLTPELLRWAAKRAGAHVLTDDDCVLYTNGPFVVLHGTREGPIRINVGAPAQVIDALTGARLGTGPVMTVPLGFGQTAILRIAR
;
A
#
# COMPACT_ATOMS: atom_id res chain seq x y z
N MET A 1 -69.01 23.50 -1.33
CA MET A 1 -69.85 24.30 -2.23
C MET A 1 -69.09 25.61 -2.46
N SER A 2 -68.66 26.06 -3.63
CA SER A 2 -68.83 25.78 -5.06
C SER A 2 -67.51 26.23 -5.75
N GLN A 3 -66.86 25.42 -6.59
CA GLN A 3 -66.90 25.47 -8.08
C GLN A 3 -66.70 26.89 -8.64
N THR A 4 -65.84 27.21 -9.63
CA THR A 4 -65.29 26.47 -10.79
C THR A 4 -64.36 27.42 -11.58
N GLY A 5 -63.47 26.88 -12.45
CA GLY A 5 -63.13 27.57 -13.71
C GLY A 5 -61.67 27.57 -14.16
N ARG A 6 -61.30 26.62 -15.03
CA ARG A 6 -60.07 26.57 -15.84
C ARG A 6 -60.08 27.63 -16.96
N THR A 7 -58.92 28.14 -17.39
CA THR A 7 -58.40 28.00 -18.79
C THR A 7 -57.04 28.67 -19.07
N ARG A 8 -56.10 27.84 -19.55
CA ARG A 8 -55.11 27.96 -20.66
C ARG A 8 -54.39 29.28 -20.99
N SER A 9 -53.05 29.16 -20.92
CA SER A 9 -52.04 29.40 -21.96
C SER A 9 -51.93 30.77 -22.65
N ALA A 10 -50.83 31.48 -22.39
CA ALA A 10 -50.15 32.30 -23.39
C ALA A 10 -48.63 32.30 -23.14
N LEU A 11 -47.92 31.94 -24.20
CA LEU A 11 -46.47 31.94 -24.38
C LEU A 11 -45.95 33.38 -24.34
N PHE A 12 -44.95 33.68 -23.50
CA PHE A 12 -44.14 34.89 -23.66
C PHE A 12 -42.66 34.56 -23.57
N LEU A 13 -42.03 34.71 -24.73
CA LEU A 13 -40.59 34.70 -24.96
C LEU A 13 -40.02 36.00 -24.37
N ALA A 14 -39.14 35.91 -23.37
CA ALA A 14 -38.39 37.05 -22.86
C ALA A 14 -36.89 36.83 -23.12
N ILE A 15 -36.37 37.64 -24.03
CA ILE A 15 -34.96 37.75 -24.40
C ILE A 15 -34.21 38.35 -23.21
N ALA A 16 -33.31 37.57 -22.59
CA ALA A 16 -32.40 38.06 -21.56
C ALA A 16 -31.07 38.45 -22.22
N LEU A 17 -30.78 39.76 -22.26
CA LEU A 17 -29.47 40.28 -22.59
C LEU A 17 -28.45 39.82 -21.54
N GLY A 18 -27.37 39.20 -22.03
CA GLY A 18 -26.29 38.66 -21.22
C GLY A 18 -25.46 39.75 -20.52
N GLY A 19 -25.48 39.73 -19.19
CA GLY A 19 -24.34 40.14 -18.39
C GLY A 19 -23.44 38.93 -18.17
N LEU A 20 -22.29 38.88 -18.86
CA LEU A 20 -21.21 37.93 -18.59
C LEU A 20 -20.57 38.29 -17.24
N THR A 21 -21.20 37.90 -16.14
CA THR A 21 -20.46 37.69 -14.89
C THR A 21 -19.68 36.39 -15.06
N SER A 22 -18.36 36.50 -15.19
CA SER A 22 -17.47 35.34 -15.08
C SER A 22 -17.64 34.76 -13.67
N PHE A 23 -18.52 33.76 -13.52
CA PHE A 23 -18.46 32.86 -12.38
C PHE A 23 -17.10 32.17 -12.45
N GLY A 24 -16.14 32.65 -11.66
CA GLY A 24 -14.88 31.94 -11.49
C GLY A 24 -15.19 30.52 -11.07
N ALA A 25 -14.76 29.54 -11.86
CA ALA A 25 -14.99 28.13 -11.57
C ALA A 25 -14.52 27.85 -10.13
N ARG A 26 -15.43 27.35 -9.30
CA ARG A 26 -15.13 27.03 -7.90
C ARG A 26 -14.18 25.84 -7.88
N ALA A 27 -13.02 26.00 -7.26
CA ALA A 27 -12.11 24.88 -7.05
C ALA A 27 -12.81 23.76 -6.26
N LEU A 28 -12.66 22.53 -6.75
CA LEU A 28 -13.32 21.33 -6.21
C LEU A 28 -12.96 21.09 -4.73
N GLU A 29 -13.90 20.66 -3.90
CA GLU A 29 -13.62 20.23 -2.53
C GLU A 29 -13.66 18.70 -2.43
N ALA A 30 -12.62 18.08 -1.87
CA ALA A 30 -12.56 16.65 -1.66
C ALA A 30 -12.06 16.33 -0.24
N ARG A 31 -12.85 15.59 0.54
CA ARG A 31 -12.54 15.22 1.94
C ARG A 31 -13.00 13.81 2.26
N ALA A 32 -12.33 13.17 3.23
CA ALA A 32 -12.92 12.02 3.89
C ALA A 32 -13.89 12.53 4.96
N ARG A 33 -15.17 12.16 4.86
CA ARG A 33 -16.19 12.52 5.86
C ARG A 33 -16.88 11.26 6.35
N THR A 34 -17.24 11.25 7.63
CA THR A 34 -17.92 10.12 8.26
C THR A 34 -19.42 10.34 8.26
N THR A 35 -20.17 9.42 7.67
CA THR A 35 -21.64 9.39 7.73
C THR A 35 -22.07 8.06 8.32
N ASN A 36 -22.93 8.10 9.35
CA ASN A 36 -23.37 6.92 10.10
C ASN A 36 -22.21 6.01 10.54
N GLY A 37 -21.09 6.58 10.99
CA GLY A 37 -19.91 5.81 11.42
C GLY A 37 -19.05 5.23 10.28
N VAL A 38 -19.33 5.56 9.02
CA VAL A 38 -18.56 5.12 7.85
C VAL A 38 -17.83 6.31 7.21
N PRO A 39 -16.48 6.36 7.25
CA PRO A 39 -15.69 7.29 6.46
C PRO A 39 -15.83 6.99 4.97
N ARG A 40 -16.03 8.03 4.16
CA ARG A 40 -16.15 7.94 2.71
C ARG A 40 -15.54 9.17 2.07
N ILE A 41 -15.09 9.02 0.83
CA ILE A 41 -14.62 10.14 0.03
C ILE A 41 -15.84 10.91 -0.44
N GLU A 42 -15.86 12.21 -0.18
CA GLU A 42 -16.86 13.13 -0.72
C GLU A 42 -16.18 14.16 -1.63
N ILE A 43 -16.76 14.39 -2.79
CA ILE A 43 -16.38 15.44 -3.74
C ILE A 43 -17.53 16.43 -3.82
N ASP A 44 -17.27 17.68 -3.44
CA ASP A 44 -18.27 18.76 -3.32
C ASP A 44 -19.50 18.33 -2.50
N GLY A 45 -19.28 17.54 -1.45
CA GLY A 45 -20.32 16.98 -0.57
C GLY A 45 -21.05 15.77 -1.15
N ILE A 46 -20.69 15.31 -2.35
CA ILE A 46 -21.26 14.12 -2.97
C ILE A 46 -20.39 12.91 -2.63
N PRO A 47 -20.94 11.90 -1.93
CA PRO A 47 -20.17 10.70 -1.62
C PRO A 47 -19.89 9.90 -2.89
N ILE A 48 -18.64 9.50 -3.05
CA ILE A 48 -18.20 8.64 -4.13
C ILE A 48 -17.50 7.40 -3.58
N ARG A 49 -17.46 6.35 -4.40
CA ARG A 49 -16.72 5.14 -4.05
C ARG A 49 -15.23 5.37 -4.19
N GLY A 50 -14.46 4.90 -3.21
CA GLY A 50 -12.99 4.88 -3.27
C GLY A 50 -12.49 3.80 -4.25
N ARG A 51 -12.73 4.01 -5.55
CA ARG A 51 -12.17 3.24 -6.66
C ARG A 51 -11.24 4.17 -7.42
N ILE A 52 -10.00 3.78 -7.55
CA ILE A 52 -8.93 4.62 -8.09
C ILE A 52 -8.08 3.75 -9.01
N PHE A 53 -7.58 4.32 -10.09
CA PHE A 53 -6.51 3.71 -10.87
C PHE A 53 -5.17 4.31 -10.45
N PHE A 54 -4.17 3.46 -10.19
CA PHE A 54 -2.78 3.90 -10.09
C PHE A 54 -1.98 3.38 -11.28
N GLY A 55 -1.30 4.30 -11.95
CA GLY A 55 -0.29 3.98 -12.95
C GLY A 55 0.78 5.05 -12.98
N ASN A 56 1.91 4.76 -13.64
CA ASN A 56 2.94 5.76 -13.88
C ASN A 56 3.08 6.02 -15.38
N PRO A 57 3.32 7.29 -15.78
CA PRO A 57 3.65 7.61 -17.16
C PRO A 57 4.90 6.83 -17.57
N GLN A 58 4.74 5.96 -18.56
CA GLN A 58 5.85 5.38 -19.30
C GLN A 58 5.69 5.77 -20.76
N GLN A 59 6.84 5.93 -21.42
CA GLN A 59 6.84 6.11 -22.86
C GLN A 59 6.34 4.81 -23.51
N GLY A 60 5.31 4.95 -24.35
CA GLY A 60 4.77 3.88 -25.16
C GLY A 60 5.81 3.27 -26.10
N SER A 61 5.44 2.13 -26.69
CA SER A 61 6.24 1.44 -27.68
C SER A 61 5.41 1.11 -28.92
N LEU A 62 6.04 1.13 -30.08
CA LEU A 62 5.43 0.70 -31.34
C LEU A 62 5.71 -0.79 -31.57
N GLN A 63 4.70 -1.52 -32.05
CA GLN A 63 4.88 -2.90 -32.47
C GLN A 63 5.39 -2.92 -33.92
N ILE A 64 6.57 -3.49 -34.13
CA ILE A 64 7.20 -3.62 -35.45
C ILE A 64 7.06 -5.08 -35.90
N GLY A 65 6.55 -5.26 -37.11
CA GLY A 65 6.34 -6.56 -37.75
C GLY A 65 7.54 -7.06 -38.56
N THR A 66 7.32 -8.12 -39.34
CA THR A 66 8.37 -8.74 -40.16
C THR A 66 8.49 -8.16 -41.57
N GLU A 67 7.41 -7.55 -42.05
CA GLU A 67 7.36 -6.93 -43.38
C GLU A 67 7.68 -5.43 -43.31
N PRO A 68 8.40 -4.87 -44.31
CA PRO A 68 8.61 -3.43 -44.43
C PRO A 68 7.28 -2.66 -44.45
N ALA A 69 7.05 -1.84 -43.43
CA ALA A 69 5.83 -1.04 -43.32
C ALA A 69 6.14 0.42 -42.99
N HIS A 70 5.42 1.35 -43.62
CA HIS A 70 5.43 2.75 -43.22
C HIS A 70 4.64 2.94 -41.92
N THR A 71 5.30 3.53 -40.95
CA THR A 71 4.74 3.94 -39.67
C THR A 71 4.72 5.45 -39.62
N SER A 72 3.60 6.04 -39.18
CA SER A 72 3.45 7.48 -39.02
C SER A 72 2.60 7.82 -37.80
N PHE A 73 2.97 8.86 -37.07
CA PHE A 73 2.20 9.40 -35.95
C PHE A 73 2.51 10.87 -35.71
N GLU A 74 1.61 11.57 -35.01
CA GLU A 74 1.79 12.96 -34.62
C GLU A 74 2.10 13.11 -33.12
N PHE A 75 2.89 14.11 -32.76
CA PHE A 75 3.09 14.52 -31.37
C PHE A 75 3.12 16.05 -31.25
N GLU A 76 2.69 16.57 -30.11
CA GLU A 76 2.90 17.98 -29.76
C GLU A 76 4.25 18.14 -29.06
N ALA A 77 5.12 19.01 -29.59
CA ALA A 77 6.38 19.33 -28.94
C ALA A 77 6.08 20.10 -27.67
N THR A 78 6.60 19.58 -26.59
CA THR A 78 6.20 20.01 -25.24
C THR A 78 6.93 21.25 -24.73
N GLN A 79 7.99 21.67 -25.42
CA GLN A 79 8.72 22.91 -25.22
C GLN A 79 9.65 23.14 -26.41
N ASP A 80 10.27 24.31 -26.46
CA ASP A 80 11.30 24.60 -27.46
C ASP A 80 12.51 23.69 -27.28
N SER A 81 13.00 23.14 -28.38
CA SER A 81 14.25 22.37 -28.39
C SER A 81 15.50 23.26 -28.40
N ALA A 82 15.33 24.55 -28.71
CA ALA A 82 16.41 25.51 -28.96
C ALA A 82 17.47 24.97 -29.95
N GLY A 83 17.03 24.23 -30.98
CA GLY A 83 17.90 23.64 -31.99
C GLY A 83 18.77 22.48 -31.50
N ARG A 84 18.55 21.97 -30.29
CA ARG A 84 19.31 20.86 -29.71
C ARG A 84 18.50 19.57 -29.61
N GLY A 85 17.35 19.48 -30.28
CA GLY A 85 16.51 18.30 -30.20
C GLY A 85 17.15 17.10 -30.90
N THR A 86 16.93 15.90 -30.39
CA THR A 86 17.37 14.62 -30.97
C THR A 86 16.23 13.61 -30.92
N PHE A 87 16.09 12.77 -31.95
CA PHE A 87 15.10 11.70 -32.02
C PHE A 87 15.79 10.34 -31.89
N HIS A 88 15.27 9.46 -31.04
CA HIS A 88 15.89 8.21 -30.61
C HIS A 88 14.98 7.02 -30.93
N PHE A 89 15.60 5.93 -31.41
CA PHE A 89 15.03 4.61 -31.63
C PHE A 89 15.69 3.59 -30.69
N ARG A 90 14.89 2.89 -29.88
CA ARG A 90 15.29 1.76 -29.04
C ARG A 90 14.59 0.50 -29.51
N PHE A 91 15.34 -0.56 -29.73
CA PHE A 91 14.88 -1.75 -30.47
C PHE A 91 14.44 -2.93 -29.57
N GLY A 92 14.42 -2.73 -28.25
CA GLY A 92 14.01 -3.73 -27.25
C GLY A 92 15.10 -4.77 -26.91
N ALA A 93 14.99 -5.36 -25.71
CA ALA A 93 15.94 -6.33 -25.17
C ALA A 93 15.68 -7.77 -25.67
N GLN A 94 15.82 -7.96 -26.98
CA GLN A 94 15.59 -9.23 -27.68
C GLN A 94 16.62 -9.41 -28.79
N THR A 95 17.07 -10.64 -29.03
CA THR A 95 17.96 -10.94 -30.16
C THR A 95 17.23 -10.79 -31.49
N GLY A 96 17.94 -10.40 -32.54
CA GLY A 96 17.39 -10.30 -33.90
C GLY A 96 17.88 -9.08 -34.65
N THR A 97 17.40 -8.92 -35.87
CA THR A 97 17.81 -7.85 -36.78
C THR A 97 16.64 -6.90 -36.99
N CYS A 98 16.93 -5.61 -37.01
CA CYS A 98 15.98 -4.52 -37.21
C CYS A 98 16.43 -3.66 -38.39
N TRP A 99 15.46 -3.13 -39.13
CA TRP A 99 15.73 -2.21 -40.24
C TRP A 99 14.88 -0.96 -40.11
N LEU A 100 15.49 0.20 -40.37
CA LEU A 100 14.88 1.52 -40.37
C LEU A 100 15.24 2.24 -41.67
N ASP A 101 14.27 2.89 -42.28
CA ASP A 101 14.43 3.64 -43.52
C ASP A 101 13.39 4.78 -43.62
N ASP A 102 13.50 5.64 -44.63
CA ASP A 102 12.55 6.71 -44.97
C ASP A 102 12.17 7.62 -43.79
N PHE A 103 13.11 7.96 -42.91
CA PHE A 103 12.83 8.75 -41.71
C PHE A 103 12.61 10.23 -42.03
N LEU A 104 11.47 10.78 -41.57
CA LEU A 104 11.07 12.16 -41.78
C LEU A 104 10.36 12.71 -40.53
N ILE A 105 10.65 13.97 -40.18
CA ILE A 105 9.85 14.76 -39.24
C ILE A 105 9.42 16.05 -39.94
N GLU A 106 8.12 16.33 -39.91
CA GLU A 106 7.53 17.55 -40.48
C GLU A 106 6.59 18.25 -39.48
N GLU A 107 6.48 19.57 -39.59
CA GLU A 107 5.53 20.37 -38.82
C GLU A 107 4.11 20.23 -39.40
N VAL A 108 3.15 19.82 -38.56
CA VAL A 108 1.75 19.61 -38.98
C VAL A 108 1.13 20.96 -39.33
N GLY A 109 0.47 21.03 -40.49
CA GLY A 109 -0.19 22.23 -41.00
C GLY A 109 0.66 23.02 -41.98
N SER A 110 1.93 23.29 -41.67
CA SER A 110 2.85 23.98 -42.60
C SER A 110 3.59 23.05 -43.55
N GLY A 111 3.74 21.77 -43.21
CA GLY A 111 4.52 20.80 -43.99
C GLY A 111 6.02 21.05 -43.96
N ARG A 112 6.50 21.98 -43.11
CA ARG A 112 7.92 22.30 -42.99
C ARG A 112 8.69 21.09 -42.47
N ILE A 113 9.65 20.61 -43.25
CA ILE A 113 10.53 19.51 -42.86
C ILE A 113 11.50 20.01 -41.77
N VAL A 114 11.52 19.29 -40.65
CA VAL A 114 12.39 19.55 -39.49
C VAL A 114 13.60 18.61 -39.49
N SER A 115 13.44 17.41 -40.04
CA SER A 115 14.50 16.40 -40.17
C SER A 115 14.18 15.40 -41.26
N GLY A 116 15.19 14.94 -41.99
CA GLY A 116 15.02 14.02 -43.11
C GLY A 116 14.57 14.74 -44.40
N PRO A 117 14.07 13.99 -45.42
CA PRO A 117 14.00 12.53 -45.44
C PRO A 117 15.39 11.90 -45.39
N THR A 118 15.54 10.84 -44.60
CA THR A 118 16.79 10.05 -44.51
C THR A 118 16.50 8.64 -45.02
N THR A 119 17.15 8.24 -46.11
CA THR A 119 16.93 6.94 -46.76
C THR A 119 18.15 6.01 -46.67
N PHE A 120 19.23 6.44 -46.03
CA PHE A 120 20.48 5.68 -45.85
C PHE A 120 21.14 5.17 -47.16
N ASN A 121 20.76 5.71 -48.31
CA ASN A 121 21.27 5.34 -49.63
C ASN A 121 22.74 5.75 -49.83
N GLY A 122 23.19 6.80 -49.12
CA GLY A 122 24.59 7.20 -49.01
C GLY A 122 25.42 6.30 -48.09
N GLY A 123 24.85 5.23 -47.52
CA GLY A 123 25.55 4.27 -46.68
C GLY A 123 26.06 4.86 -45.37
N GLN A 124 27.25 4.43 -44.94
CA GLN A 124 27.84 4.83 -43.66
C GLN A 124 28.09 6.35 -43.56
N GLU A 125 28.44 7.00 -44.67
CA GLU A 125 28.68 8.45 -44.69
C GLU A 125 27.41 9.25 -44.36
N GLU A 126 26.25 8.84 -44.90
CA GLU A 126 24.95 9.47 -44.59
C GLU A 126 24.56 9.23 -43.13
N PHE A 127 24.78 8.03 -42.62
CA PHE A 127 24.57 7.72 -41.20
C PHE A 127 25.44 8.62 -40.31
N ASP A 128 26.76 8.66 -40.54
CA ASP A 128 27.70 9.43 -39.72
C ASP A 128 27.46 10.95 -39.82
N ALA A 129 26.88 11.44 -40.92
CA ALA A 129 26.51 12.83 -41.09
C ALA A 129 25.34 13.24 -40.18
N GLY A 130 24.27 12.44 -40.14
CA GLY A 130 23.00 12.81 -39.50
C GLY A 130 22.66 12.07 -38.20
N TRP A 131 23.35 10.99 -37.88
CA TRP A 131 22.97 10.04 -36.83
C TRP A 131 24.15 9.62 -35.95
N SER A 132 23.82 8.95 -34.85
CA SER A 132 24.77 8.31 -33.95
C SER A 132 24.05 7.21 -33.16
N PHE A 133 24.78 6.51 -32.30
CA PHE A 133 24.24 5.49 -31.41
C PHE A 133 24.97 5.45 -30.08
N TRP A 134 24.33 4.87 -29.08
CA TRP A 134 24.89 4.69 -27.74
C TRP A 134 24.41 3.34 -27.18
N PRO A 135 25.19 2.64 -26.35
CA PRO A 135 26.60 2.93 -26.04
C PRO A 135 27.52 2.62 -27.22
N THR A 136 28.78 3.06 -27.14
CA THR A 136 29.82 2.83 -28.16
C THR A 136 30.98 2.04 -27.58
N GLY A 137 31.84 1.45 -28.43
CA GLY A 137 33.04 0.74 -27.99
C GLY A 137 32.71 -0.47 -27.11
N ALA A 138 33.52 -0.69 -26.06
CA ALA A 138 33.40 -1.85 -25.17
C ALA A 138 32.07 -1.91 -24.39
N ASP A 139 31.41 -0.77 -24.18
CA ASP A 139 30.11 -0.70 -23.51
C ASP A 139 28.96 -1.18 -24.43
N ASN A 140 29.17 -1.18 -25.75
CA ASN A 140 28.25 -1.78 -26.71
C ASN A 140 28.48 -3.28 -26.85
N SER A 141 27.91 -4.02 -25.90
CA SER A 141 28.06 -5.47 -25.83
C SER A 141 27.04 -6.27 -26.66
N THR A 142 26.03 -5.61 -27.23
CA THR A 142 24.85 -6.31 -27.80
C THR A 142 24.43 -5.87 -29.18
N ALA A 143 24.99 -4.80 -29.75
CA ALA A 143 24.48 -4.23 -30.99
C ALA A 143 25.57 -3.96 -32.02
N ARG A 144 25.29 -4.29 -33.28
CA ARG A 144 26.09 -3.87 -34.44
C ARG A 144 25.18 -3.11 -35.40
N ILE A 145 25.71 -2.01 -35.96
CA ILE A 145 25.02 -1.21 -36.97
C ILE A 145 25.71 -1.43 -38.31
N ASP A 146 24.93 -1.48 -39.38
CA ASP A 146 25.38 -1.50 -40.76
C ASP A 146 24.36 -0.76 -41.66
N THR A 147 24.73 -0.47 -42.91
CA THR A 147 23.83 0.11 -43.95
C THR A 147 23.85 -0.77 -45.22
N PRO A 148 23.38 -2.03 -45.12
CA PRO A 148 23.45 -2.98 -46.24
C PRO A 148 22.51 -2.61 -47.38
N SER A 149 22.81 -3.12 -48.57
CA SER A 149 21.89 -3.08 -49.71
C SER A 149 20.66 -3.95 -49.45
N THR A 150 19.50 -3.44 -49.85
CA THR A 150 18.18 -4.08 -49.78
C THR A 150 17.51 -4.02 -51.16
N PRO A 151 16.46 -4.83 -51.45
CA PRO A 151 15.75 -4.77 -52.73
C PRO A 151 15.17 -3.39 -53.10
N GLY A 152 15.06 -2.46 -52.14
CA GLY A 152 14.53 -1.11 -52.33
C GLY A 152 15.53 0.03 -52.15
N GLY A 153 16.85 -0.24 -52.14
CA GLY A 153 17.90 0.77 -51.87
C GLY A 153 18.86 0.29 -50.77
N ARG A 154 19.21 1.15 -49.82
CA ARG A 154 19.84 0.75 -48.54
C ARG A 154 18.89 1.05 -47.39
N ALA A 155 19.11 0.43 -46.24
CA ALA A 155 18.40 0.75 -45.00
C ALA A 155 19.37 0.66 -43.83
N LEU A 156 19.11 1.40 -42.75
CA LEU A 156 19.84 1.22 -41.52
C LEU A 156 19.51 -0.15 -40.92
N GLN A 157 20.52 -1.00 -40.76
CA GLN A 157 20.39 -2.30 -40.11
C GLN A 157 20.99 -2.26 -38.70
N VAL A 158 20.23 -2.75 -37.73
CA VAL A 158 20.66 -2.95 -36.35
C VAL A 158 20.57 -4.44 -36.01
N GLN A 159 21.72 -5.08 -35.84
CA GLN A 159 21.83 -6.47 -35.42
C GLN A 159 22.00 -6.54 -33.90
N LEU A 160 21.07 -7.21 -33.20
CA LEU A 160 21.09 -7.38 -31.76
C LEU A 160 21.40 -8.82 -31.36
N THR A 161 22.38 -8.99 -30.48
CA THR A 161 22.79 -10.26 -29.88
C THR A 161 22.64 -10.21 -28.36
N ALA A 162 22.47 -11.38 -27.74
CA ALA A 162 22.29 -11.46 -26.30
C ALA A 162 23.58 -11.05 -25.58
N PRO A 163 23.50 -10.38 -24.41
CA PRO A 163 24.66 -10.06 -23.60
C PRO A 163 25.48 -11.31 -23.26
N PRO A 164 26.82 -11.22 -23.24
CA PRO A 164 27.67 -12.33 -22.83
C PRO A 164 27.25 -12.90 -21.45
N LYS A 165 27.21 -14.23 -21.33
CA LYS A 165 26.88 -14.94 -20.08
C LYS A 165 25.53 -14.55 -19.44
N GLY A 166 24.56 -14.10 -20.24
CA GLY A 166 23.26 -13.65 -19.71
C GLY A 166 23.35 -12.34 -18.92
N GLY A 167 24.34 -11.50 -19.21
CA GLY A 167 24.49 -10.17 -18.62
C GLY A 167 23.30 -9.24 -18.89
N LYS A 168 23.34 -8.03 -18.33
CA LYS A 168 22.28 -7.03 -18.53
C LYS A 168 22.37 -6.43 -19.93
N TRP A 169 21.23 -6.33 -20.63
CA TRP A 169 21.14 -5.58 -21.88
C TRP A 169 21.50 -4.09 -21.65
N PRO A 170 22.41 -3.49 -22.43
CA PRO A 170 22.62 -2.05 -22.41
C PRO A 170 21.39 -1.30 -22.95
N ASP A 171 21.22 -0.02 -22.61
CA ASP A 171 20.19 0.84 -23.22
C ASP A 171 20.62 1.26 -24.63
N PHE A 172 20.80 0.29 -25.52
CA PHE A 172 21.21 0.55 -26.89
C PHE A 172 20.13 1.33 -27.65
N HIS A 173 20.54 2.42 -28.29
CA HIS A 173 19.67 3.23 -29.13
C HIS A 173 20.43 3.93 -30.26
N VAL A 174 19.73 4.12 -31.37
CA VAL A 174 20.16 4.95 -32.50
C VAL A 174 19.43 6.28 -32.42
N TYR A 175 20.12 7.38 -32.69
CA TYR A 175 19.52 8.70 -32.58
C TYR A 175 20.05 9.70 -33.61
N THR A 176 19.23 10.68 -33.97
CA THR A 176 19.65 11.79 -34.84
C THR A 176 20.63 12.69 -34.09
N LYS A 177 21.57 13.34 -34.78
CA LYS A 177 22.38 14.38 -34.14
C LYS A 177 21.47 15.47 -33.54
N PRO A 178 21.90 16.15 -32.46
CA PRO A 178 21.05 17.08 -31.70
C PRO A 178 20.90 18.43 -32.42
N THR A 179 20.17 18.43 -33.53
CA THR A 179 19.97 19.60 -34.42
C THR A 179 18.49 19.93 -34.65
N LEU A 180 17.55 19.14 -34.11
CA LEU A 180 16.12 19.32 -34.37
C LEU A 180 15.62 20.63 -33.78
N GLN A 181 14.92 21.43 -34.60
CA GLN A 181 14.26 22.68 -34.22
C GLN A 181 12.75 22.47 -34.05
N LEU A 182 12.34 22.21 -32.81
CA LEU A 182 10.96 22.06 -32.40
C LEU A 182 10.54 23.26 -31.54
N THR A 183 9.31 23.73 -31.73
CA THR A 183 8.69 24.82 -30.99
C THR A 183 7.63 24.25 -30.06
N GLY A 184 7.64 24.67 -28.80
CA GLY A 184 6.66 24.25 -27.81
C GLY A 184 5.22 24.55 -28.25
N GLY A 185 4.30 23.61 -28.02
CA GLY A 185 2.89 23.70 -28.39
C GLY A 185 2.58 23.41 -29.86
N LYS A 186 3.58 23.25 -30.73
CA LYS A 186 3.36 22.87 -32.12
C LYS A 186 3.28 21.36 -32.31
N ARG A 187 2.49 20.90 -33.27
CA ARG A 187 2.37 19.49 -33.65
C ARG A 187 3.35 19.13 -34.76
N TYR A 188 3.93 17.94 -34.67
CA TYR A 188 4.88 17.38 -35.62
C TYR A 188 4.46 15.96 -35.99
N ARG A 189 4.60 15.60 -37.27
CA ARG A 189 4.41 14.24 -37.76
C ARG A 189 5.77 13.58 -37.94
N VAL A 190 5.91 12.37 -37.41
CA VAL A 190 7.07 11.51 -37.62
C VAL A 190 6.63 10.38 -38.52
N SER A 191 7.36 10.13 -39.60
CA SER A 191 7.15 8.97 -40.48
C SER A 191 8.46 8.26 -40.76
N PHE A 192 8.40 6.93 -40.85
CA PHE A 192 9.54 6.08 -41.24
C PHE A 192 9.05 4.72 -41.70
N ARG A 193 9.88 4.00 -42.45
CA ARG A 193 9.68 2.60 -42.80
C ARG A 193 10.48 1.71 -41.84
N ALA A 194 9.87 0.67 -41.29
CA ALA A 194 10.54 -0.22 -40.34
C ALA A 194 10.07 -1.67 -40.44
N TRP A 195 10.97 -2.61 -40.16
CA TRP A 195 10.69 -4.04 -40.02
C TRP A 195 11.78 -4.73 -39.18
N ALA A 196 11.52 -5.98 -38.77
CA ALA A 196 12.45 -6.80 -38.03
C ALA A 196 12.37 -8.27 -38.46
N ASN A 197 13.35 -9.09 -38.12
CA ASN A 197 13.31 -10.51 -38.47
C ASN A 197 12.32 -11.32 -37.60
N ALA A 198 11.83 -10.72 -36.52
CA ALA A 198 10.76 -11.23 -35.66
C ALA A 198 9.97 -10.05 -35.08
N PRO A 199 8.65 -10.21 -34.82
CA PRO A 199 7.85 -9.14 -34.24
C PRO A 199 8.41 -8.67 -32.91
N ARG A 200 8.53 -7.35 -32.72
CA ARG A 200 9.14 -6.76 -31.51
C ARG A 200 8.68 -5.33 -31.24
N LYS A 201 8.85 -4.89 -30.00
CA LYS A 201 8.48 -3.54 -29.55
C LYS A 201 9.65 -2.58 -29.66
N TRP A 202 9.44 -1.42 -30.28
CA TRP A 202 10.40 -0.31 -30.33
C TRP A 202 9.93 0.83 -29.42
N LYS A 203 10.85 1.40 -28.63
CA LYS A 203 10.58 2.64 -27.88
C LYS A 203 11.18 3.82 -28.66
N LEU A 204 10.37 4.83 -28.90
CA LEU A 204 10.80 6.06 -29.56
C LEU A 204 10.91 7.17 -28.53
N GLY A 205 11.78 8.15 -28.72
CA GLY A 205 11.80 9.34 -27.87
C GLY A 205 12.44 10.54 -28.56
N CYS A 206 11.98 11.73 -28.21
CA CYS A 206 12.61 12.98 -28.66
C CYS A 206 13.04 13.78 -27.43
N TYR A 207 14.26 14.28 -27.42
CA TYR A 207 14.86 14.89 -26.23
C TYR A 207 15.70 16.12 -26.56
N VAL A 208 15.87 17.00 -25.58
CA VAL A 208 17.04 17.89 -25.49
C VAL A 208 18.10 17.18 -24.65
N PRO A 209 19.32 16.95 -25.16
CA PRO A 209 20.42 16.37 -24.39
C PRO A 209 20.81 17.24 -23.19
N GLY A 210 21.12 16.59 -22.07
CA GLY A 210 21.54 17.25 -20.83
C GLY A 210 21.49 16.33 -19.62
N THR A 211 21.73 16.90 -18.43
CA THR A 211 21.64 16.18 -17.15
C THR A 211 20.66 16.90 -16.23
N PRO A 212 19.37 16.49 -16.20
CA PRO A 212 18.75 15.40 -16.96
C PRO A 212 18.43 15.77 -18.42
N PHE A 213 18.17 14.74 -19.25
CA PHE A 213 17.57 14.91 -20.58
C PHE A 213 16.15 15.47 -20.44
N ILE A 214 15.75 16.33 -21.36
CA ILE A 214 14.40 16.93 -21.37
C ILE A 214 13.58 16.29 -22.49
N ALA A 215 12.52 15.55 -22.15
CA ALA A 215 11.65 14.94 -23.15
C ALA A 215 10.83 16.00 -23.90
N LEU A 216 10.89 15.96 -25.23
CA LEU A 216 10.16 16.83 -26.15
C LEU A 216 8.88 16.18 -26.69
N MET A 217 8.85 14.84 -26.75
CA MET A 217 7.76 14.02 -27.26
C MET A 217 7.26 13.04 -26.20
N HIS A 218 5.98 12.71 -26.27
CA HIS A 218 5.39 11.58 -25.55
C HIS A 218 4.68 10.66 -26.55
N VAL A 219 4.91 9.35 -26.44
CA VAL A 219 4.18 8.34 -27.22
C VAL A 219 3.20 7.68 -26.25
N PRO A 220 1.87 7.75 -26.48
CA PRO A 220 0.90 7.07 -25.65
C PRO A 220 1.19 5.57 -25.54
N GLY A 221 0.94 5.00 -24.37
CA GLY A 221 1.15 3.58 -24.08
C GLY A 221 0.09 3.03 -23.14
N ALA A 222 0.49 1.98 -22.41
CA ALA A 222 -0.41 1.29 -21.49
C ALA A 222 -0.93 2.19 -20.37
N PHE A 223 -0.22 3.25 -19.98
CA PHE A 223 -0.68 4.18 -18.95
C PHE A 223 -1.95 4.91 -19.37
N GLU A 224 -1.95 5.54 -20.54
CA GLU A 224 -3.11 6.26 -21.10
C GLU A 224 -4.24 5.30 -21.48
N SER A 225 -3.89 4.11 -21.97
CA SER A 225 -4.87 3.06 -22.27
C SER A 225 -5.64 2.63 -21.02
N GLN A 226 -4.93 2.30 -19.94
CA GLN A 226 -5.55 1.93 -18.67
C GLN A 226 -6.37 3.07 -18.06
N ILE A 227 -5.95 4.34 -18.18
CA ILE A 227 -6.76 5.50 -17.75
C ILE A 227 -8.08 5.56 -18.52
N ARG A 228 -8.07 5.34 -19.84
CA ARG A 228 -9.30 5.30 -20.65
C ARG A 228 -10.19 4.14 -20.25
N LEU A 229 -9.63 2.94 -20.09
CA LEU A 229 -10.39 1.77 -19.64
C LEU A 229 -11.01 1.98 -18.24
N ALA A 230 -10.26 2.61 -17.33
CA ALA A 230 -10.75 3.00 -16.01
C ALA A 230 -11.91 3.99 -16.11
N ALA A 231 -11.76 5.05 -16.91
CA ALA A 231 -12.78 6.06 -17.14
C ALA A 231 -14.05 5.45 -17.74
N ASP A 232 -13.91 4.55 -18.73
CA ASP A 232 -15.02 3.82 -19.36
C ASP A 232 -15.77 2.93 -18.35
N ALA A 233 -15.10 2.53 -17.26
CA ALA A 233 -15.67 1.80 -16.12
C ALA A 233 -16.22 2.70 -14.99
N GLY A 234 -16.20 4.03 -15.17
CA GLY A 234 -16.65 5.01 -14.19
C GLY A 234 -15.61 5.31 -13.09
N VAL A 235 -14.36 4.87 -13.26
CA VAL A 235 -13.25 5.15 -12.35
C VAL A 235 -12.47 6.36 -12.85
N ASN A 236 -12.84 7.55 -12.35
CA ASN A 236 -12.23 8.82 -12.74
C ASN A 236 -11.10 9.27 -11.81
N MET A 237 -10.96 8.68 -10.63
CA MET A 237 -9.85 8.99 -9.73
C MET A 237 -8.58 8.32 -10.22
N VAL A 238 -7.53 9.12 -10.48
CA VAL A 238 -6.24 8.65 -10.98
C VAL A 238 -5.13 9.11 -10.04
N SER A 239 -4.37 8.16 -9.52
CA SER A 239 -3.13 8.41 -8.80
C SER A 239 -1.92 8.03 -9.66
N PHE A 240 -0.87 8.83 -9.57
CA PHE A 240 0.33 8.68 -10.39
C PHE A 240 1.50 9.38 -9.70
N SER A 241 2.73 8.94 -9.97
CA SER A 241 3.90 9.57 -9.36
C SER A 241 4.13 10.97 -9.92
N LEU A 242 4.59 11.88 -9.08
CA LEU A 242 4.93 13.25 -9.41
C LEU A 242 6.31 13.59 -8.81
N PRO A 243 7.24 14.24 -9.55
CA PRO A 243 8.46 14.73 -8.91
C PRO A 243 8.11 15.92 -8.01
N LEU A 244 8.99 16.21 -7.05
CA LEU A 244 8.94 17.45 -6.27
C LEU A 244 10.01 18.41 -6.79
N PRO A 245 9.65 19.49 -7.51
CA PRO A 245 10.59 20.54 -7.85
C PRO A 245 11.21 21.16 -6.59
N TRP A 246 12.52 20.94 -6.40
CA TRP A 246 13.29 21.46 -5.28
C TRP A 246 14.56 22.13 -5.80
N PRO A 247 14.44 23.39 -6.29
CA PRO A 247 15.55 24.15 -6.85
C PRO A 247 16.54 24.54 -5.74
N LYS A 248 17.77 24.92 -6.13
CA LYS A 248 18.71 25.53 -5.18
C LYS A 248 18.13 26.85 -4.63
N PRO A 249 18.68 27.38 -3.52
CA PRO A 249 18.40 28.74 -3.11
C PRO A 249 18.54 29.70 -4.30
N ASP A 250 17.64 30.68 -4.36
CA ASP A 250 17.56 31.74 -5.40
C ASP A 250 17.23 31.29 -6.84
N GLU A 251 17.18 29.98 -7.12
CA GLU A 251 16.67 29.43 -8.37
C GLU A 251 15.13 29.32 -8.35
N ARG A 252 14.50 29.59 -9.51
CA ARG A 252 13.04 29.39 -9.67
C ARG A 252 12.70 27.91 -9.84
N ALA A 253 11.58 27.48 -9.28
CA ALA A 253 11.07 26.14 -9.50
C ALA A 253 10.65 25.95 -10.97
N ASP A 254 11.04 24.82 -11.56
CA ASP A 254 10.56 24.40 -12.88
C ASP A 254 9.35 23.48 -12.73
N TRP A 255 8.18 24.02 -13.05
CA TRP A 255 6.90 23.32 -12.94
C TRP A 255 6.52 22.48 -14.17
N ARG A 256 7.22 22.64 -15.30
CA ARG A 256 6.88 21.96 -16.56
C ARG A 256 6.81 20.43 -16.43
N PRO A 257 7.72 19.74 -15.69
CA PRO A 257 7.62 18.29 -15.50
C PRO A 257 6.38 17.86 -14.71
N VAL A 258 5.96 18.67 -13.74
CA VAL A 258 4.77 18.44 -12.92
C VAL A 258 3.51 18.61 -13.77
N ASP A 259 3.39 19.75 -14.44
CA ASP A 259 2.26 20.06 -15.32
C ASP A 259 2.05 19.00 -16.39
N ARG A 260 3.14 18.57 -17.04
CA ARG A 260 3.08 17.57 -18.10
C ARG A 260 2.44 16.28 -17.62
N ARG A 261 2.80 15.79 -16.42
CA ARG A 261 2.24 14.54 -15.90
C ARG A 261 0.72 14.66 -15.71
N CYS A 262 0.25 15.80 -15.21
CA CYS A 262 -1.19 16.05 -15.09
C CYS A 262 -1.87 16.14 -16.46
N ARG A 263 -1.28 16.86 -17.43
CA ARG A 263 -1.83 16.98 -18.78
C ARG A 263 -1.88 15.64 -19.53
N ILE A 264 -0.93 14.73 -19.32
CA ILE A 264 -0.99 13.37 -19.89
C ILE A 264 -2.22 12.62 -19.39
N VAL A 265 -2.49 12.67 -18.07
CA VAL A 265 -3.67 12.02 -17.49
C VAL A 265 -4.95 12.66 -18.04
N LEU A 266 -5.02 13.99 -18.10
CA LEU A 266 -6.19 14.72 -18.58
C LEU A 266 -6.43 14.56 -20.08
N ALA A 267 -5.38 14.35 -20.88
CA ALA A 267 -5.53 14.01 -22.29
C ALA A 267 -6.15 12.62 -22.49
N ALA A 268 -5.87 11.67 -21.59
CA ALA A 268 -6.47 10.34 -21.61
C ALA A 268 -7.90 10.33 -21.02
N ASN A 269 -8.15 11.11 -19.97
CA ASN A 269 -9.47 11.31 -19.38
C ASN A 269 -9.64 12.78 -18.95
N PRO A 270 -10.35 13.62 -19.72
CA PRO A 270 -10.57 15.02 -19.39
C PRO A 270 -11.31 15.26 -18.07
N SER A 271 -12.07 14.28 -17.58
CA SER A 271 -12.79 14.31 -16.30
C SER A 271 -12.00 13.67 -15.15
N ALA A 272 -10.71 13.38 -15.34
CA ALA A 272 -9.91 12.73 -14.30
C ALA A 272 -9.79 13.61 -13.04
N LEU A 273 -9.87 12.93 -11.90
CA LEU A 273 -9.70 13.47 -10.56
C LEU A 273 -8.34 13.03 -10.02
N LEU A 274 -7.45 13.98 -9.82
CA LEU A 274 -6.02 13.74 -9.67
C LEU A 274 -5.59 13.63 -8.21
N ILE A 275 -4.85 12.57 -7.89
CA ILE A 275 -4.16 12.35 -6.60
C ILE A 275 -2.67 12.08 -6.88
N PRO A 276 -1.85 13.11 -7.15
CA PRO A 276 -0.42 12.95 -7.34
C PRO A 276 0.28 12.35 -6.11
N ARG A 277 1.09 11.32 -6.33
CA ARG A 277 2.03 10.74 -5.36
C ARG A 277 3.37 11.47 -5.46
N ILE A 278 3.64 12.35 -4.50
CA ILE A 278 4.76 13.31 -4.55
C ILE A 278 5.97 12.72 -3.81
N GLY A 279 7.08 12.51 -4.50
CA GLY A 279 8.32 12.02 -3.89
C GLY A 279 8.98 13.08 -3.00
N MET A 280 9.16 12.79 -1.71
CA MET A 280 9.65 13.72 -0.70
C MET A 280 11.17 13.64 -0.43
N GLU A 281 11.89 12.79 -1.15
CA GLU A 281 13.33 12.66 -1.01
C GLU A 281 14.05 13.95 -1.47
N PRO A 282 14.95 14.55 -0.67
CA PRO A 282 15.60 15.79 -1.06
C PRO A 282 16.57 15.59 -2.25
N PRO A 283 16.78 16.63 -3.07
CA PRO A 283 17.64 16.56 -4.25
C PRO A 283 19.11 16.38 -3.87
N GLY A 284 19.92 15.92 -4.83
CA GLY A 284 21.33 15.63 -4.60
C GLY A 284 22.16 16.84 -4.14
N TRP A 285 21.81 18.06 -4.54
CA TRP A 285 22.51 19.28 -4.07
C TRP A 285 22.27 19.51 -2.58
N TRP A 286 21.03 19.32 -2.12
CA TRP A 286 20.64 19.50 -0.71
C TRP A 286 21.39 18.51 0.17
N LYS A 287 21.45 17.25 -0.25
CA LYS A 287 22.19 16.19 0.45
C LYS A 287 23.68 16.47 0.56
N ARG A 288 24.28 17.13 -0.43
CA ARG A 288 25.69 17.53 -0.40
C ARG A 288 25.94 18.75 0.50
N ALA A 289 24.98 19.67 0.57
CA ALA A 289 25.04 20.84 1.45
C ALA A 289 24.76 20.50 2.92
N HIS A 290 23.99 19.43 3.17
CA HIS A 290 23.51 19.02 4.50
C HIS A 290 23.81 17.53 4.80
N PRO A 291 25.06 17.06 4.68
CA PRO A 291 25.41 15.65 4.89
C PRO A 291 25.08 15.14 6.30
N GLU A 292 25.12 16.00 7.32
CA GLU A 292 24.78 15.72 8.71
C GLU A 292 23.30 15.41 8.93
N HIS A 293 22.43 15.88 8.02
CA HIS A 293 20.98 15.64 8.09
C HIS A 293 20.56 14.31 7.43
N LEU A 294 21.49 13.55 6.87
CA LEU A 294 21.22 12.26 6.26
C LEU A 294 21.13 11.14 7.30
N MET A 295 20.45 10.05 6.94
CA MET A 295 20.48 8.84 7.77
C MET A 295 21.90 8.29 7.87
N GLN A 296 22.28 7.83 9.06
CA GLN A 296 23.53 7.12 9.29
C GLN A 296 23.27 5.77 9.94
N TRP A 297 24.02 4.77 9.48
CA TRP A 297 23.98 3.41 9.97
C TRP A 297 25.16 3.14 10.88
N GLN A 298 25.09 2.01 11.60
CA GLN A 298 26.17 1.50 12.43
C GLN A 298 27.53 1.37 11.72
N ASP A 299 27.54 1.21 10.40
CA ASP A 299 28.73 1.05 9.56
C ASP A 299 29.10 2.32 8.77
N GLY A 300 28.52 3.46 9.16
CA GLY A 300 28.76 4.77 8.57
C GLY A 300 27.67 5.24 7.62
N PRO A 301 27.86 6.40 6.98
CA PRO A 301 26.89 6.99 6.08
C PRO A 301 26.75 6.16 4.80
N ARG A 302 25.54 5.72 4.52
CA ARG A 302 25.15 5.19 3.21
C ARG A 302 24.55 6.37 2.44
N ARG A 303 24.82 6.53 1.14
CA ARG A 303 24.23 7.62 0.31
C ARG A 303 22.72 7.43 0.09
N ARG A 304 21.91 7.32 1.15
CA ARG A 304 20.51 6.93 1.13
C ARG A 304 19.74 7.61 2.27
N GLY A 305 18.62 8.25 1.95
CA GLY A 305 17.62 8.78 2.90
C GLY A 305 18.06 9.96 3.75
N VAL A 306 17.17 10.92 3.95
CA VAL A 306 17.29 11.96 4.99
C VAL A 306 16.87 11.42 6.36
N ALA A 307 17.43 11.89 7.47
CA ALA A 307 16.95 11.49 8.78
C ALA A 307 15.57 12.12 9.06
N VAL A 308 14.54 11.32 9.36
CA VAL A 308 13.19 11.85 9.66
C VAL A 308 13.17 12.77 10.86
N SER A 309 14.11 12.63 11.79
CA SER A 309 14.31 13.47 12.98
C SER A 309 14.87 14.86 12.65
N SER A 310 15.34 15.09 11.42
CA SER A 310 15.89 16.36 10.96
C SER A 310 14.79 17.44 10.86
N GLN A 311 14.81 18.40 11.78
CA GLN A 311 13.88 19.54 11.78
C GLN A 311 14.07 20.44 10.55
N LEU A 312 15.31 20.61 10.08
CA LEU A 312 15.61 21.36 8.87
C LEU A 312 14.93 20.72 7.65
N TYR A 313 15.11 19.41 7.47
CA TYR A 313 14.45 18.68 6.39
C TYR A 313 12.93 18.79 6.48
N ARG A 314 12.33 18.53 7.64
CA ARG A 314 10.87 18.62 7.82
C ARG A 314 10.34 19.98 7.40
N LYS A 315 10.99 21.05 7.85
CA LYS A 315 10.63 22.43 7.53
C LYS A 315 10.73 22.70 6.02
N GLU A 316 11.87 22.40 5.41
CA GLU A 316 12.08 22.69 3.99
C GLU A 316 11.24 21.81 3.07
N ALA A 317 11.09 20.53 3.39
CA ALA A 317 10.21 19.61 2.68
C ALA A 317 8.74 20.07 2.76
N ALA A 318 8.28 20.53 3.93
CA ALA A 318 6.95 21.10 4.09
C ALA A 318 6.75 22.37 3.23
N ILE A 319 7.74 23.28 3.19
CA ILE A 319 7.70 24.47 2.34
C ILE A 319 7.62 24.10 0.86
N ARG A 320 8.42 23.12 0.42
CA ARG A 320 8.41 22.68 -0.99
C ARG A 320 7.14 21.93 -1.36
N LEU A 321 6.63 21.11 -0.45
CA LEU A 321 5.34 20.44 -0.61
C LEU A 321 4.20 21.45 -0.73
N ALA A 322 4.17 22.47 0.13
CA ALA A 322 3.19 23.54 0.05
C ALA A 322 3.24 24.27 -1.31
N ALA A 323 4.45 24.61 -1.78
CA ALA A 323 4.62 25.29 -3.06
C ALA A 323 4.11 24.48 -4.27
N VAL A 324 4.37 23.16 -4.31
CA VAL A 324 3.85 22.32 -5.40
C VAL A 324 2.33 22.14 -5.29
N VAL A 325 1.78 22.04 -4.08
CA VAL A 325 0.33 22.00 -3.86
C VAL A 325 -0.32 23.29 -4.37
N GLU A 326 0.19 24.45 -3.98
CA GLU A 326 -0.33 25.75 -4.42
C GLU A 326 -0.28 25.91 -5.94
N HIS A 327 0.83 25.49 -6.56
CA HIS A 327 0.96 25.50 -8.02
C HIS A 327 -0.09 24.60 -8.70
N LEU A 328 -0.26 23.37 -8.21
CA LEU A 328 -1.22 22.42 -8.78
C LEU A 328 -2.68 22.86 -8.58
N GLU A 329 -3.01 23.45 -7.44
CA GLU A 329 -4.33 24.06 -7.18
C GLU A 329 -4.63 25.20 -8.16
N GLN A 330 -3.62 25.97 -8.58
CA GLN A 330 -3.77 27.06 -9.55
C GLN A 330 -3.85 26.55 -10.99
N ALA A 331 -3.01 25.57 -11.34
CA ALA A 331 -2.90 25.07 -12.71
C ALA A 331 -4.04 24.10 -13.08
N PHE A 332 -4.60 23.37 -12.11
CA PHE A 332 -5.61 22.31 -12.32
C PHE A 332 -6.74 22.36 -11.26
N PRO A 333 -7.43 23.51 -11.08
CA PRO A 333 -8.36 23.74 -9.96
C PRO A 333 -9.58 22.81 -9.95
N GLU A 334 -10.00 22.33 -11.12
CA GLU A 334 -11.18 21.48 -11.31
C GLU A 334 -10.85 19.98 -11.20
N ASN A 335 -9.57 19.60 -11.28
CA ASN A 335 -9.16 18.20 -11.33
C ASN A 335 -8.46 17.72 -10.05
N MET A 336 -7.77 18.60 -9.31
CA MET A 336 -7.06 18.18 -8.10
C MET A 336 -8.03 17.80 -7.00
N ILE A 337 -7.92 16.58 -6.45
CA ILE A 337 -8.77 16.14 -5.33
C ILE A 337 -7.97 15.76 -4.09
N GLY A 338 -6.65 15.61 -4.21
CA GLY A 338 -5.83 15.21 -3.08
C GLY A 338 -4.35 15.18 -3.38
N TYR A 339 -3.56 14.99 -2.34
CA TYR A 339 -2.11 14.91 -2.42
C TYR A 339 -1.60 13.75 -1.57
N HIS A 340 -0.68 12.98 -2.13
CA HIS A 340 -0.08 11.83 -1.47
C HIS A 340 1.45 11.99 -1.36
N PRO A 341 1.95 12.65 -0.30
CA PRO A 341 3.39 12.73 -0.06
C PRO A 341 3.96 11.36 0.31
N ALA A 342 4.94 10.91 -0.47
CA ALA A 342 5.59 9.61 -0.36
C ALA A 342 7.10 9.80 -0.10
N GLY A 343 7.63 9.16 0.94
CA GLY A 343 9.01 9.36 1.37
C GLY A 343 9.65 8.09 1.94
N HIS A 344 10.97 8.15 2.13
CA HIS A 344 11.74 7.07 2.73
C HIS A 344 11.74 5.76 1.92
N ASN A 345 11.82 4.60 2.58
CA ASN A 345 11.96 3.33 1.89
C ASN A 345 10.73 3.11 1.01
N THR A 346 10.96 2.81 -0.27
CA THR A 346 9.91 2.56 -1.29
C THR A 346 8.83 3.65 -1.44
N GLY A 347 8.95 4.79 -0.75
CA GLY A 347 7.94 5.86 -0.71
C GLY A 347 6.90 5.71 0.42
N GLU A 348 7.08 4.78 1.35
CA GLU A 348 6.04 4.31 2.27
C GLU A 348 6.24 4.72 3.74
N TRP A 349 7.12 5.67 4.04
CA TRP A 349 7.38 6.21 5.38
C TRP A 349 7.84 5.19 6.45
N PHE A 350 8.63 4.19 6.08
CA PHE A 350 9.44 3.40 7.01
C PHE A 350 10.94 3.61 6.79
N TYR A 351 11.74 3.40 7.84
CA TYR A 351 13.19 3.62 7.78
C TYR A 351 13.87 2.85 6.64
N GLN A 352 14.87 3.47 6.01
CA GLN A 352 15.63 2.84 4.93
C GLN A 352 16.32 1.57 5.41
N ASP A 353 16.38 0.54 4.56
CA ASP A 353 16.99 -0.75 4.91
C ASP A 353 16.31 -1.46 6.12
N THR A 354 15.00 -1.25 6.33
CA THR A 354 14.20 -1.89 7.40
C THR A 354 14.31 -3.42 7.43
N TRP A 355 14.42 -4.05 6.26
CA TRP A 355 14.49 -5.51 6.12
C TRP A 355 15.92 -6.09 6.17
N LYS A 356 16.94 -5.24 6.34
CA LYS A 356 18.36 -5.66 6.40
C LYS A 356 18.80 -5.92 7.86
N PRO A 357 20.04 -6.37 8.13
CA PRO A 357 20.50 -6.56 9.51
C PRO A 357 21.08 -5.30 10.18
N GLN A 358 21.37 -4.22 9.45
CA GLN A 358 22.10 -3.07 10.02
C GLN A 358 21.19 -2.02 10.65
N PHE A 359 21.52 -1.55 11.85
CA PHE A 359 20.75 -0.50 12.53
C PHE A 359 21.07 0.89 11.99
N ASP A 360 20.05 1.74 11.93
CA ASP A 360 20.13 3.18 11.68
C ASP A 360 19.95 4.00 12.97
N GLY A 361 19.99 5.32 12.84
CA GLY A 361 19.72 6.28 13.92
C GLY A 361 20.97 6.90 14.54
N TYR A 362 22.14 6.76 13.90
CA TYR A 362 23.43 7.19 14.46
C TYR A 362 23.94 8.54 13.94
N SER A 363 23.11 9.31 13.22
CA SER A 363 23.50 10.64 12.77
C SER A 363 23.50 11.64 13.92
N SER A 364 24.32 12.69 13.82
CA SER A 364 24.39 13.76 14.83
C SER A 364 23.03 14.45 15.03
N VAL A 365 22.24 14.60 13.97
CA VAL A 365 20.89 15.19 14.06
C VAL A 365 19.90 14.28 14.79
N THR A 366 20.00 12.96 14.61
CA THR A 366 19.16 12.01 15.36
C THR A 366 19.56 11.99 16.82
N GLN A 367 20.86 12.03 17.11
CA GLN A 367 21.39 12.13 18.47
C GLN A 367 20.91 13.39 19.21
N ALA A 368 20.86 14.54 18.52
CA ALA A 368 20.33 15.78 19.08
C ALA A 368 18.81 15.70 19.33
N ALA A 369 18.04 15.19 18.35
CA ALA A 369 16.59 15.01 18.48
C ALA A 369 16.22 14.01 19.59
N TRP A 370 17.02 12.95 19.75
CA TRP A 370 16.89 11.97 20.82
C TRP A 370 17.02 12.60 22.20
N ARG A 371 18.05 13.43 22.42
CA ARG A 371 18.25 14.16 23.69
C ARG A 371 17.12 15.15 23.97
N ALA A 372 16.61 15.82 22.95
CA ALA A 372 15.46 16.70 23.09
C ALA A 372 14.20 15.93 23.51
N TRP A 373 13.97 14.76 22.92
CA TRP A 373 12.86 13.86 23.30
C TRP A 373 13.00 13.37 24.75
N LEU A 374 14.21 12.96 25.17
CA LEU A 374 14.47 12.57 26.55
C LEU A 374 14.21 13.70 27.53
N SER A 375 14.59 14.93 27.17
CA SER A 375 14.36 16.10 28.00
C SER A 375 12.87 16.36 28.19
N GLN A 376 12.06 16.19 27.14
CA GLN A 376 10.60 16.30 27.23
C GLN A 376 9.98 15.19 28.07
N ARG A 377 10.51 13.96 27.97
CA ARG A 377 9.98 12.79 28.69
C ARG A 377 10.29 12.78 30.18
N TYR A 378 11.53 13.13 30.55
CA TYR A 378 12.04 12.93 31.91
C TYR A 378 12.23 14.23 32.70
N GLY A 379 12.41 15.37 32.03
CA GLY A 379 12.55 16.69 32.66
C GLY A 379 13.84 16.92 33.47
N SER A 380 14.50 15.88 33.99
CA SER A 380 15.72 15.98 34.79
C SER A 380 16.64 14.75 34.66
N ASP A 381 17.92 14.95 34.96
CA ASP A 381 18.92 13.87 35.00
C ASP A 381 18.58 12.81 36.06
N GLY A 382 18.07 13.21 37.22
CA GLY A 382 17.65 12.26 38.27
C GLY A 382 16.53 11.32 37.81
N ALA A 383 15.59 11.82 37.01
CA ALA A 383 14.50 11.00 36.49
C ALA A 383 14.98 9.95 35.48
N ILE A 384 15.87 10.30 34.55
CA ILE A 384 16.43 9.34 33.59
C ILE A 384 17.38 8.35 34.27
N GLN A 385 18.16 8.77 35.27
CA GLN A 385 19.01 7.87 36.06
C GLN A 385 18.19 6.81 36.79
N ALA A 386 17.07 7.23 37.40
CA ALA A 386 16.14 6.32 38.05
C ALA A 386 15.45 5.37 37.06
N ALA A 387 14.96 5.90 35.93
CA ALA A 387 14.25 5.11 34.93
C ALA A 387 15.16 4.08 34.23
N TRP A 388 16.40 4.47 33.90
CA TRP A 388 17.35 3.61 33.20
C TRP A 388 18.18 2.75 34.15
N ARG A 389 18.10 3.01 35.46
CA ARG A 389 18.97 2.42 36.49
C ARG A 389 20.46 2.59 36.16
N GLN A 390 20.79 3.75 35.61
CA GLN A 390 22.14 4.12 35.18
C GLN A 390 22.53 5.44 35.87
N PRO A 391 23.37 5.42 36.93
CA PRO A 391 23.67 6.61 37.73
C PRO A 391 24.38 7.71 36.94
N ASN A 392 25.02 7.36 35.83
CA ASN A 392 25.74 8.31 34.97
C ASN A 392 24.91 8.78 33.75
N ALA A 393 23.63 8.39 33.66
CA ALA A 393 22.75 8.89 32.61
C ALA A 393 22.48 10.39 32.81
N SER A 394 22.46 11.15 31.72
CA SER A 394 22.18 12.58 31.72
C SER A 394 21.51 12.97 30.41
N LEU A 395 20.58 13.93 30.46
CA LEU A 395 19.84 14.43 29.32
C LEU A 395 20.76 15.06 28.25
N THR A 396 21.86 15.68 28.66
CA THR A 396 22.79 16.37 27.76
C THR A 396 23.77 15.41 27.08
N ASN A 397 24.13 14.32 27.75
CA ASN A 397 25.16 13.39 27.30
C ASN A 397 24.65 12.02 26.86
N ALA A 398 23.37 11.70 27.06
CA ALA A 398 22.77 10.44 26.62
C ALA A 398 23.12 10.14 25.16
N THR A 399 23.57 8.93 24.88
CA THR A 399 23.89 8.45 23.53
C THR A 399 22.76 7.55 23.02
N VAL A 400 22.62 7.45 21.69
CA VAL A 400 21.78 6.40 21.10
C VAL A 400 22.36 5.03 21.50
N PRO A 401 21.53 4.06 21.93
CA PRO A 401 22.01 2.74 22.31
C PRO A 401 22.83 2.08 21.20
N SER A 402 23.94 1.43 21.56
CA SER A 402 24.88 0.89 20.59
C SER A 402 24.26 -0.23 19.72
N PRO A 403 24.77 -0.46 18.50
CA PRO A 403 24.29 -1.55 17.65
C PRO A 403 24.39 -2.93 18.31
N GLU A 404 25.41 -3.15 19.14
CA GLU A 404 25.65 -4.39 19.86
C GLU A 404 24.54 -4.63 20.87
N ARG A 405 24.27 -3.65 21.75
CA ARG A 405 23.19 -3.74 22.76
C ARG A 405 21.80 -3.87 22.11
N ARG A 406 21.56 -3.17 21.00
CA ARG A 406 20.31 -3.31 20.23
C ARG A 406 20.17 -4.69 19.56
N ARG A 407 21.28 -5.37 19.25
CA ARG A 407 21.28 -6.71 18.67
C ARG A 407 21.10 -7.80 19.73
N GLU A 408 21.68 -7.61 20.89
CA GLU A 408 21.51 -8.49 22.05
C GLU A 408 20.04 -8.60 22.43
N ALA A 409 19.66 -9.70 23.08
CA ALA A 409 18.31 -9.97 23.55
C ALA A 409 18.39 -10.83 24.84
N PRO A 410 19.00 -10.31 25.92
CA PRO A 410 19.32 -11.11 27.11
C PRO A 410 18.07 -11.63 27.83
N ALA A 411 16.93 -10.93 27.71
CA ALA A 411 15.63 -11.35 28.23
C ALA A 411 14.82 -12.23 27.25
N GLY A 412 15.37 -12.54 26.08
CA GLY A 412 14.72 -13.32 25.03
C GLY A 412 13.85 -12.47 24.10
N VAL A 413 12.61 -12.91 23.84
CA VAL A 413 11.72 -12.32 22.81
C VAL A 413 11.27 -10.90 23.16
N LEU A 414 11.06 -10.61 24.44
CA LEU A 414 10.61 -9.31 24.93
C LEU A 414 11.73 -8.63 25.71
N ARG A 415 11.96 -7.35 25.43
CA ARG A 415 12.89 -6.49 26.15
C ARG A 415 12.45 -6.34 27.60
N ASP A 416 13.39 -6.49 28.53
CA ASP A 416 13.15 -6.28 29.95
C ASP A 416 13.33 -4.79 30.29
N PRO A 417 12.25 -4.07 30.63
CA PRO A 417 12.33 -2.64 30.95
C PRO A 417 13.23 -2.32 32.16
N SER A 418 13.56 -3.28 33.02
CA SER A 418 14.43 -3.05 34.17
C SER A 418 15.90 -2.90 33.80
N VAL A 419 16.33 -3.38 32.63
CA VAL A 419 17.73 -3.34 32.16
C VAL A 419 17.90 -2.81 30.73
N GLU A 420 16.81 -2.70 29.96
CA GLU A 420 16.81 -2.29 28.54
C GLU A 420 15.94 -1.04 28.30
N ARG A 421 15.67 -0.24 29.35
CA ARG A 421 14.77 0.93 29.26
C ARG A 421 15.20 1.94 28.21
N ASP A 422 16.49 2.20 28.08
CA ASP A 422 17.08 3.10 27.10
C ASP A 422 16.82 2.65 25.65
N ILE A 423 16.87 1.34 25.38
CA ILE A 423 16.55 0.75 24.07
C ILE A 423 15.05 0.86 23.78
N ILE A 424 14.20 0.62 24.79
CA ILE A 424 12.74 0.76 24.65
C ILE A 424 12.37 2.21 24.37
N ASP A 425 12.92 3.16 25.12
CA ASP A 425 12.69 4.59 24.92
C ASP A 425 13.19 5.03 23.53
N PHE A 426 14.35 4.56 23.07
CA PHE A 426 14.84 4.87 21.73
C PHE A 426 13.90 4.31 20.64
N SER A 427 13.35 3.12 20.87
CA SER A 427 12.35 2.50 19.99
C SER A 427 11.08 3.35 19.91
N LEU A 428 10.58 3.88 21.04
CA LEU A 428 9.45 4.80 21.10
C LEU A 428 9.75 6.13 20.37
N PHE A 429 10.91 6.73 20.63
CA PHE A 429 11.38 7.93 19.92
C PHE A 429 11.39 7.72 18.40
N GLN A 430 11.86 6.57 17.90
CA GLN A 430 11.85 6.28 16.47
C GLN A 430 10.42 6.22 15.89
N GLN A 431 9.41 5.77 16.65
CA GLN A 431 8.03 5.77 16.21
C GLN A 431 7.47 7.19 16.13
N GLU A 432 7.66 7.96 17.20
CA GLU A 432 7.18 9.34 17.28
C GLU A 432 7.86 10.23 16.24
N ALA A 433 9.16 10.07 16.01
CA ALA A 433 9.90 10.82 15.01
C ALA A 433 9.37 10.58 13.58
N MET A 434 9.00 9.33 13.24
CA MET A 434 8.39 9.05 11.94
C MET A 434 6.98 9.66 11.85
N ALA A 435 6.14 9.42 12.85
CA ALA A 435 4.77 9.93 12.90
C ALA A 435 4.73 11.47 12.84
N ASP A 436 5.64 12.16 13.53
CA ASP A 436 5.75 13.62 13.49
C ASP A 436 6.15 14.16 12.12
N CYS A 437 7.03 13.44 11.41
CA CYS A 437 7.41 13.80 10.04
C CYS A 437 6.18 13.74 9.13
N VAL A 438 5.42 12.63 9.20
CA VAL A 438 4.16 12.44 8.46
C VAL A 438 3.15 13.53 8.81
N CYS A 439 2.92 13.81 10.10
CA CYS A 439 1.97 14.84 10.53
C CYS A 439 2.40 16.25 10.09
N THR A 440 3.70 16.56 10.08
CA THR A 440 4.22 17.84 9.58
C THR A 440 3.90 18.04 8.11
N LEU A 441 4.09 17.00 7.29
CA LEU A 441 3.80 17.05 5.86
C LEU A 441 2.29 17.07 5.58
N ALA A 442 1.49 16.35 6.38
CA ALA A 442 0.04 16.40 6.29
C ALA A 442 -0.50 17.82 6.55
N LYS A 443 0.03 18.49 7.58
CA LYS A 443 -0.30 19.89 7.87
C LYS A 443 0.07 20.83 6.72
N ALA A 444 1.20 20.59 6.05
CA ALA A 444 1.60 21.36 4.87
C ALA A 444 0.59 21.21 3.73
N VAL A 445 0.17 19.97 3.41
CA VAL A 445 -0.91 19.70 2.44
C VAL A 445 -2.20 20.41 2.84
N ARG A 446 -2.62 20.26 4.11
CA ARG A 446 -3.87 20.84 4.62
C ARG A 446 -3.88 22.36 4.47
N THR A 447 -2.78 23.01 4.84
CA THR A 447 -2.65 24.47 4.80
C THR A 447 -2.63 24.98 3.36
N ALA A 448 -1.77 24.42 2.50
CA ALA A 448 -1.62 24.83 1.11
C ALA A 448 -2.89 24.61 0.28
N SER A 449 -3.62 23.52 0.55
CA SER A 449 -4.93 23.24 -0.07
C SER A 449 -6.12 23.98 0.57
N LYS A 450 -5.86 24.88 1.54
CA LYS A 450 -6.87 25.65 2.28
C LYS A 450 -7.96 24.79 2.90
N GLY A 451 -7.61 23.60 3.40
CA GLY A 451 -8.60 22.72 4.02
C GLY A 451 -9.37 21.81 3.06
N ARG A 452 -9.25 22.00 1.74
CA ARG A 452 -10.23 21.48 0.77
C ARG A 452 -9.91 20.15 0.10
N LYS A 453 -8.68 19.65 0.19
CA LYS A 453 -8.25 18.47 -0.59
C LYS A 453 -7.91 17.29 0.33
N LEU A 454 -7.97 16.07 -0.20
CA LEU A 454 -7.61 14.86 0.52
C LEU A 454 -6.11 14.87 0.86
N SER A 455 -5.77 14.50 2.09
CA SER A 455 -4.40 14.25 2.51
C SER A 455 -4.20 12.75 2.74
N VAL A 456 -3.28 12.16 1.97
CA VAL A 456 -3.11 10.70 1.85
C VAL A 456 -1.69 10.29 2.22
N PHE A 457 -1.52 9.27 3.07
CA PHE A 457 -0.20 8.78 3.49
C PHE A 457 -0.12 7.26 3.62
N PHE A 458 1.02 6.71 3.20
CA PHE A 458 1.44 5.38 3.65
C PHE A 458 1.86 5.43 5.13
N PHE A 459 1.16 4.72 6.00
CA PHE A 459 1.55 4.57 7.42
C PHE A 459 0.78 3.45 8.13
N GLY A 460 1.30 2.96 9.25
CA GLY A 460 0.54 2.11 10.18
C GLY A 460 0.52 0.62 9.84
N TYR A 461 1.65 0.05 9.41
CA TYR A 461 1.74 -1.33 8.91
C TYR A 461 1.90 -2.33 10.07
N VAL A 462 1.03 -2.22 11.08
CA VAL A 462 1.14 -2.86 12.40
C VAL A 462 1.08 -4.39 12.36
N PHE A 463 0.58 -4.97 11.26
CA PHE A 463 0.64 -6.42 11.03
C PHE A 463 1.84 -6.83 10.18
N GLU A 464 2.19 -6.07 9.14
CA GLU A 464 3.27 -6.41 8.20
C GLU A 464 4.63 -6.42 8.89
N PHE A 465 4.90 -5.37 9.66
CA PHE A 465 6.20 -5.17 10.29
C PHE A 465 6.42 -6.02 11.54
N ALA A 466 5.43 -6.82 11.92
CA ALA A 466 5.63 -7.88 12.91
C ALA A 466 6.64 -8.94 12.44
N ALA A 467 6.91 -9.05 11.13
CA ALA A 467 7.87 -10.01 10.58
C ALA A 467 9.33 -9.52 10.52
N ILE A 468 9.64 -8.31 10.99
CA ILE A 468 10.99 -7.75 10.90
C ILE A 468 11.94 -8.43 11.90
N TRP A 469 13.06 -8.94 11.39
CA TRP A 469 14.05 -9.68 12.18
C TRP A 469 14.72 -8.86 13.30
N ARG A 470 14.99 -7.57 13.07
CA ARG A 470 15.59 -6.67 14.09
C ARG A 470 14.63 -6.24 15.19
N GLY A 471 13.38 -6.69 15.13
CA GLY A 471 12.30 -6.16 15.95
C GLY A 471 11.41 -5.21 15.13
N PRO A 472 10.08 -5.30 15.30
CA PRO A 472 9.09 -4.47 14.61
C PRO A 472 9.32 -2.95 14.76
N ALA A 473 9.81 -2.51 15.93
CA ALA A 473 10.05 -1.11 16.23
C ALA A 473 11.06 -0.44 15.28
N SER A 474 11.91 -1.20 14.59
CA SER A 474 12.85 -0.64 13.62
C SER A 474 12.19 -0.07 12.35
N SER A 475 10.87 -0.22 12.18
CA SER A 475 10.12 0.33 11.04
C SER A 475 9.70 1.79 11.17
N GLY A 476 9.33 2.23 12.38
CA GLY A 476 8.72 3.55 12.63
C GLY A 476 7.18 3.60 12.54
N HIS A 477 6.48 2.48 12.29
CA HIS A 477 5.02 2.48 12.03
C HIS A 477 4.13 2.24 13.26
N TYR A 478 4.72 2.02 14.45
CA TYR A 478 3.94 1.75 15.67
C TYR A 478 3.48 3.04 16.38
N GLY A 479 3.76 4.21 15.80
CA GLY A 479 3.17 5.50 16.20
C GLY A 479 1.78 5.77 15.62
N LEU A 480 1.02 4.72 15.26
CA LEU A 480 -0.22 4.85 14.48
C LEU A 480 -1.27 5.71 15.19
N ARG A 481 -1.47 5.57 16.51
CA ARG A 481 -2.42 6.41 17.26
C ARG A 481 -2.16 7.90 17.05
N ARG A 482 -0.90 8.32 17.13
CA ARG A 482 -0.48 9.72 16.90
C ARG A 482 -0.86 10.22 15.50
N VAL A 483 -0.75 9.37 14.48
CA VAL A 483 -1.16 9.68 13.11
C VAL A 483 -2.69 9.72 12.96
N LEU A 484 -3.40 8.82 13.64
CA LEU A 484 -4.87 8.81 13.68
C LEU A 484 -5.47 10.02 14.38
N ASP A 485 -4.78 10.57 15.36
CA ASP A 485 -5.24 11.77 16.09
C ASP A 485 -4.96 13.07 15.31
N SER A 486 -4.18 13.01 14.22
CA SER A 486 -3.95 14.17 13.35
C SER A 486 -5.24 14.55 12.60
N PRO A 487 -5.69 15.82 12.68
CA PRO A 487 -6.85 16.31 11.92
C PRO A 487 -6.52 16.58 10.44
N ASP A 488 -5.22 16.56 10.10
CA ASP A 488 -4.75 16.96 8.78
C ASP A 488 -4.79 15.82 7.76
N ILE A 489 -4.94 14.57 8.22
CA ILE A 489 -4.91 13.34 7.41
C ILE A 489 -6.33 12.82 7.19
N ASP A 490 -6.68 12.52 5.94
CA ASP A 490 -7.97 11.94 5.55
C ASP A 490 -7.88 10.43 5.28
N ILE A 491 -6.79 9.98 4.65
CA ILE A 491 -6.63 8.61 4.16
C ILE A 491 -5.26 8.06 4.56
N LEU A 492 -5.25 6.83 5.09
CA LEU A 492 -4.05 6.01 5.22
C LEU A 492 -4.09 4.85 4.22
N CYS A 493 -2.94 4.42 3.72
CA CYS A 493 -2.86 3.34 2.74
C CYS A 493 -1.66 2.42 2.96
N SER A 494 -1.71 1.24 2.33
CA SER A 494 -0.58 0.32 2.11
C SER A 494 -0.93 -0.62 0.95
N PRO A 495 0.05 -1.38 0.42
CA PRO A 495 -0.25 -2.55 -0.38
C PRO A 495 -1.16 -3.53 0.35
N ILE A 496 -1.82 -4.44 -0.38
CA ILE A 496 -2.33 -5.66 0.24
C ILE A 496 -1.14 -6.50 0.74
N SER A 497 -1.31 -7.20 1.86
CA SER A 497 -0.27 -8.03 2.48
C SER A 497 0.44 -8.93 1.48
N TYR A 498 1.77 -9.00 1.53
CA TYR A 498 2.54 -9.97 0.73
C TYR A 498 2.44 -11.41 1.26
N CYS A 499 1.79 -11.61 2.41
CA CYS A 499 1.32 -12.92 2.88
C CYS A 499 -0.15 -13.14 2.51
N ASP A 500 -0.44 -14.36 2.03
CA ASP A 500 -1.79 -14.87 1.77
C ASP A 500 -2.57 -14.04 0.74
N ARG A 501 -1.99 -13.79 -0.44
CA ARG A 501 -2.59 -12.99 -1.54
C ARG A 501 -2.82 -13.71 -2.87
N GLY A 502 -2.31 -14.94 -3.04
CA GLY A 502 -2.46 -15.80 -4.22
C GLY A 502 -3.90 -16.23 -4.52
N LEU A 503 -4.08 -17.10 -5.52
CA LEU A 503 -5.38 -17.37 -6.14
C LEU A 503 -6.47 -17.89 -5.19
N GLY A 504 -6.13 -18.75 -4.21
CA GLY A 504 -7.06 -19.25 -3.18
C GLY A 504 -6.82 -18.67 -1.78
N GLN A 505 -6.26 -17.46 -1.71
CA GLN A 505 -5.82 -16.81 -0.47
C GLN A 505 -6.69 -15.59 -0.09
N SER A 506 -6.42 -14.86 1.00
CA SER A 506 -7.37 -13.88 1.57
C SER A 506 -7.11 -12.39 1.27
N ALA A 507 -5.94 -12.01 0.76
CA ALA A 507 -5.50 -10.61 0.55
C ALA A 507 -5.70 -9.67 1.76
N PRO A 508 -5.08 -9.97 2.92
CA PRO A 508 -5.32 -9.21 4.13
C PRO A 508 -4.73 -7.79 4.06
N CYS A 509 -5.36 -6.83 4.76
CA CYS A 509 -4.84 -5.47 4.95
C CYS A 509 -3.63 -5.47 5.90
N MET A 510 -2.61 -4.63 5.65
CA MET A 510 -1.40 -4.55 6.50
C MET A 510 -1.59 -3.85 7.86
N THR A 511 -2.78 -3.32 8.16
CA THR A 511 -3.05 -2.44 9.30
C THR A 511 -4.28 -2.85 10.12
N ALA A 512 -4.48 -2.22 11.29
CA ALA A 512 -5.71 -2.23 12.06
C ALA A 512 -6.79 -1.33 11.40
N ALA A 513 -7.33 -1.78 10.26
CA ALA A 513 -8.14 -0.94 9.38
C ALA A 513 -9.40 -0.39 10.07
N GLU A 514 -10.03 -1.18 10.94
CA GLU A 514 -11.23 -0.74 11.64
C GLU A 514 -10.93 0.34 12.69
N SER A 515 -9.72 0.37 13.28
CA SER A 515 -9.29 1.50 14.12
C SER A 515 -9.09 2.81 13.34
N ILE A 516 -8.65 2.70 12.08
CA ILE A 516 -8.54 3.86 11.18
C ILE A 516 -9.95 4.42 10.91
N THR A 517 -10.89 3.52 10.63
CA THR A 517 -12.31 3.86 10.42
C THR A 517 -12.92 4.53 11.65
N LEU A 518 -12.67 3.98 12.85
CA LEU A 518 -13.14 4.56 14.13
C LEU A 518 -12.54 5.96 14.40
N ALA A 519 -11.36 6.26 13.87
CA ALA A 519 -10.75 7.59 13.93
C ALA A 519 -11.30 8.57 12.86
N GLY A 520 -12.35 8.19 12.12
CA GLY A 520 -12.96 9.01 11.07
C GLY A 520 -12.12 9.10 9.79
N LYS A 521 -11.13 8.23 9.63
CA LYS A 521 -10.21 8.20 8.48
C LYS A 521 -10.52 7.00 7.59
N LEU A 522 -10.23 7.14 6.30
CA LEU A 522 -10.41 6.05 5.35
C LEU A 522 -9.12 5.22 5.26
N TRP A 523 -9.25 3.90 5.20
CA TRP A 523 -8.16 3.03 4.78
C TRP A 523 -8.28 2.68 3.31
N LEU A 524 -7.16 2.70 2.61
CA LEU A 524 -7.07 2.41 1.18
C LEU A 524 -6.05 1.30 0.93
N ASN A 525 -6.50 0.21 0.30
CA ASN A 525 -5.61 -0.85 -0.19
C ASN A 525 -5.01 -0.46 -1.55
N GLU A 526 -3.68 -0.42 -1.64
CA GLU A 526 -2.95 -0.48 -2.89
C GLU A 526 -3.00 -1.91 -3.40
N ASP A 527 -3.87 -2.18 -4.38
CA ASP A 527 -4.03 -3.49 -4.98
C ASP A 527 -3.04 -3.66 -6.13
N ASP A 528 -1.82 -4.09 -5.78
CA ASP A 528 -0.74 -4.48 -6.67
C ASP A 528 -0.81 -5.98 -7.03
N THR A 529 -2.01 -6.58 -7.08
CA THR A 529 -2.19 -7.98 -7.50
C THR A 529 -1.68 -8.21 -8.92
N ALA A 530 -0.69 -9.10 -9.06
CA ALA A 530 -0.11 -9.44 -10.34
C ALA A 530 -1.13 -10.16 -11.24
N THR A 531 -1.60 -9.44 -12.27
CA THR A 531 -2.54 -9.97 -13.26
C THR A 531 -1.85 -10.89 -14.27
N TYR A 532 -2.61 -11.56 -15.14
CA TYR A 532 -2.02 -12.35 -16.23
C TYR A 532 -1.19 -11.53 -17.23
N LEU A 533 -1.40 -10.21 -17.30
CA LEU A 533 -0.60 -9.28 -18.12
C LEU A 533 0.69 -8.82 -17.43
N CYS A 534 0.84 -9.05 -16.12
CA CYS A 534 2.02 -8.65 -15.37
C CYS A 534 3.32 -9.14 -16.02
N SER A 535 4.31 -8.27 -16.14
CA SER A 535 5.63 -8.58 -16.67
C SER A 535 6.72 -8.08 -15.73
N GLY A 536 7.90 -8.70 -15.77
CA GLY A 536 9.02 -8.39 -14.87
C GLY A 536 8.95 -9.07 -13.51
N THR A 537 9.86 -8.69 -12.61
CA THR A 537 10.08 -9.31 -11.29
C THR A 537 9.78 -8.34 -10.14
N PHE A 538 8.66 -7.63 -10.24
CA PHE A 538 8.18 -6.72 -9.21
C PHE A 538 7.66 -7.48 -7.97
N PRO A 539 7.57 -6.84 -6.79
CA PRO A 539 6.85 -7.43 -5.66
C PRO A 539 5.47 -7.98 -6.07
N GLY A 540 5.10 -9.14 -5.52
CA GLY A 540 3.84 -9.84 -5.87
C GLY A 540 3.86 -10.65 -7.17
N HIS A 541 4.94 -10.60 -7.98
CA HIS A 541 5.02 -11.37 -9.25
C HIS A 541 4.93 -12.90 -9.07
N ARG A 542 5.24 -13.41 -7.87
CA ARG A 542 5.22 -14.87 -7.59
C ARG A 542 3.80 -15.43 -7.56
N GLU A 543 2.83 -14.58 -7.25
CA GLU A 543 1.41 -14.91 -7.18
C GLU A 543 0.66 -14.59 -8.48
N LYS A 544 1.40 -14.28 -9.55
CA LYS A 544 0.86 -14.03 -10.89
C LYS A 544 0.04 -15.24 -11.37
N VAL A 545 -1.12 -14.95 -11.93
CA VAL A 545 -2.00 -15.93 -12.60
C VAL A 545 -1.82 -15.91 -14.13
N ASP A 546 -2.40 -16.87 -14.83
CA ASP A 546 -2.16 -17.13 -16.26
C ASP A 546 -3.36 -16.79 -17.19
N SER A 547 -4.47 -16.30 -16.63
CA SER A 547 -5.68 -16.00 -17.39
C SER A 547 -6.47 -14.82 -16.83
N LEU A 548 -7.30 -14.23 -17.69
CA LEU A 548 -8.26 -13.18 -17.32
C LEU A 548 -9.23 -13.66 -16.25
N ALA A 549 -9.77 -14.88 -16.37
CA ALA A 549 -10.74 -15.44 -15.41
C ALA A 549 -10.16 -15.53 -13.99
N LYS A 550 -8.94 -16.05 -13.84
CA LYS A 550 -8.25 -16.12 -12.53
C LYS A 550 -7.92 -14.73 -11.98
N THR A 551 -7.52 -13.80 -12.86
CA THR A 551 -7.28 -12.40 -12.48
C THR A 551 -8.53 -11.76 -11.93
N ASN A 552 -9.63 -11.85 -12.69
CA ASN A 552 -10.93 -11.31 -12.30
C ASN A 552 -11.40 -11.90 -10.96
N SER A 553 -11.16 -13.19 -10.72
CA SER A 553 -11.54 -13.79 -9.44
C SER A 553 -10.78 -13.22 -8.24
N GLN A 554 -9.47 -12.97 -8.37
CA GLN A 554 -8.67 -12.32 -7.32
C GLN A 554 -9.10 -10.86 -7.11
N LEU A 555 -9.32 -10.11 -8.19
CA LEU A 555 -9.77 -8.72 -8.10
C LEU A 555 -11.16 -8.61 -7.48
N LEU A 556 -12.09 -9.50 -7.84
CA LEU A 556 -13.42 -9.58 -7.23
C LEU A 556 -13.34 -9.88 -5.72
N ARG A 557 -12.47 -10.81 -5.30
CA ARG A 557 -12.22 -11.08 -3.88
C ARG A 557 -11.75 -9.81 -3.17
N ASN A 558 -10.72 -9.16 -3.70
CA ASN A 558 -10.10 -7.99 -3.08
C ASN A 558 -11.08 -6.82 -2.95
N VAL A 559 -11.83 -6.52 -4.03
CA VAL A 559 -12.82 -5.44 -4.02
C VAL A 559 -14.03 -5.79 -3.16
N GLY A 560 -14.48 -7.05 -3.16
CA GLY A 560 -15.56 -7.52 -2.28
C GLY A 560 -15.21 -7.36 -0.81
N GLN A 561 -13.99 -7.72 -0.41
CA GLN A 561 -13.46 -7.45 0.94
C GLN A 561 -13.47 -5.94 1.24
N ALA A 562 -12.93 -5.11 0.34
CA ALA A 562 -12.87 -3.67 0.54
C ALA A 562 -14.27 -3.06 0.69
N ALA A 563 -15.24 -3.48 -0.13
CA ALA A 563 -16.62 -3.02 -0.05
C ALA A 563 -17.27 -3.41 1.29
N CYS A 564 -17.18 -4.67 1.71
CA CYS A 564 -17.74 -5.12 2.99
C CYS A 564 -17.12 -4.39 4.18
N ARG A 565 -15.82 -4.07 4.13
CA ARG A 565 -15.11 -3.40 5.24
C ARG A 565 -15.09 -1.87 5.14
N ASN A 566 -15.83 -1.28 4.19
CA ASN A 566 -15.85 0.16 3.90
C ASN A 566 -14.47 0.77 3.60
N LEU A 567 -13.61 0.02 2.91
CA LEU A 567 -12.28 0.44 2.52
C LEU A 567 -12.28 0.96 1.08
N ALA A 568 -11.34 1.86 0.78
CA ALA A 568 -11.00 2.21 -0.60
C ALA A 568 -9.99 1.22 -1.18
N THR A 569 -9.89 1.23 -2.50
CA THR A 569 -8.86 0.47 -3.23
C THR A 569 -8.39 1.25 -4.45
N TRP A 570 -7.11 1.13 -4.78
CA TRP A 570 -6.64 1.44 -6.12
C TRP A 570 -6.06 0.22 -6.80
N TRP A 571 -6.37 0.02 -8.08
CA TRP A 571 -5.71 -0.99 -8.90
C TRP A 571 -4.38 -0.42 -9.39
N MET A 572 -3.27 -1.04 -8.99
CA MET A 572 -1.92 -0.51 -9.17
C MET A 572 -1.15 -1.26 -10.25
N ASP A 573 -0.89 -0.60 -11.37
CA ASP A 573 0.11 -1.06 -12.34
C ASP A 573 1.52 -0.72 -11.79
N LEU A 574 1.99 -1.52 -10.83
CA LEU A 574 3.26 -1.29 -10.12
C LEU A 574 4.45 -1.25 -11.08
N GLY A 575 4.46 -2.14 -12.07
CA GLY A 575 5.50 -2.17 -13.10
C GLY A 575 5.37 -1.05 -14.15
N ALA A 576 4.21 -0.38 -14.20
CA ALA A 576 3.80 0.52 -15.27
C ALA A 576 3.97 -0.13 -16.66
N THR A 577 3.63 -1.41 -16.76
CA THR A 577 3.77 -2.23 -17.97
C THR A 577 2.42 -2.66 -18.56
N GLY A 578 1.30 -2.14 -18.07
CA GLY A 578 -0.04 -2.47 -18.54
C GLY A 578 -0.70 -3.62 -17.79
N TRP A 579 -0.55 -3.70 -16.46
CA TRP A 579 -1.12 -4.81 -15.69
C TRP A 579 -2.65 -4.88 -15.79
N PHE A 580 -3.33 -3.76 -16.02
CA PHE A 580 -4.78 -3.66 -16.18
C PHE A 580 -5.18 -3.23 -17.60
N ASP A 581 -4.32 -3.45 -18.60
CA ASP A 581 -4.57 -3.05 -19.99
C ASP A 581 -5.41 -4.11 -20.75
N ASP A 582 -6.49 -4.58 -20.12
CA ASP A 582 -7.50 -5.45 -20.73
C ASP A 582 -8.91 -4.99 -20.31
N PRO A 583 -9.83 -4.70 -21.26
CA PRO A 583 -11.18 -4.24 -20.95
C PRO A 583 -12.00 -5.26 -20.13
N GLY A 584 -11.69 -6.55 -20.21
CA GLY A 584 -12.34 -7.62 -19.45
C GLY A 584 -12.10 -7.54 -17.94
N MET A 585 -11.00 -6.92 -17.48
CA MET A 585 -10.79 -6.65 -16.06
C MET A 585 -11.70 -5.50 -15.59
N TRP A 586 -11.78 -4.43 -16.39
CA TRP A 586 -12.60 -3.26 -16.09
C TRP A 586 -14.11 -3.52 -16.19
N ALA A 587 -14.52 -4.52 -16.97
CA ALA A 587 -15.90 -5.01 -16.98
C ALA A 587 -16.35 -5.51 -15.59
N GLU A 588 -15.46 -6.11 -14.79
CA GLU A 588 -15.78 -6.53 -13.42
C GLU A 588 -15.98 -5.35 -12.48
N MET A 589 -15.21 -4.26 -12.66
CA MET A 589 -15.40 -3.03 -11.90
C MET A 589 -16.80 -2.45 -12.09
N LYS A 590 -17.35 -2.53 -13.32
CA LYS A 590 -18.75 -2.13 -13.58
C LYS A 590 -19.75 -3.03 -12.83
N ARG A 591 -19.54 -4.34 -12.82
CA ARG A 591 -20.43 -5.29 -12.13
C ARG A 591 -20.45 -5.07 -10.61
N LEU A 592 -19.34 -4.64 -10.03
CA LEU A 592 -19.21 -4.32 -8.61
C LEU A 592 -20.06 -3.10 -8.17
N GLN A 593 -20.63 -2.32 -9.11
CA GLN A 593 -21.61 -1.29 -8.78
C GLN A 593 -22.84 -1.85 -8.03
N ASN A 594 -23.18 -3.13 -8.25
CA ASN A 594 -24.32 -3.78 -7.58
C ASN A 594 -24.11 -4.00 -6.07
N ILE A 595 -22.86 -4.02 -5.59
CA ILE A 595 -22.53 -4.00 -4.16
C ILE A 595 -22.21 -2.58 -3.68
N ASP A 596 -21.54 -1.80 -4.51
CA ASP A 596 -21.06 -0.48 -4.17
C ASP A 596 -22.20 0.55 -4.03
N ALA A 597 -23.17 0.60 -4.95
CA ALA A 597 -24.24 1.60 -4.89
C ALA A 597 -25.16 1.44 -3.65
N PRO A 598 -25.60 0.22 -3.27
CA PRO A 598 -26.38 0.02 -2.05
C PRO A 598 -25.64 0.44 -0.78
N LEU A 599 -24.36 0.05 -0.63
CA LEU A 599 -23.56 0.42 0.53
C LEU A 599 -23.22 1.94 0.55
N LEU A 600 -23.38 2.67 -0.56
CA LEU A 600 -23.01 4.09 -0.67
C LEU A 600 -24.20 4.96 -0.32
N SER A 601 -25.37 4.56 -0.84
CA SER A 601 -26.67 5.15 -0.49
C SER A 601 -27.03 4.90 0.98
N THR A 602 -26.77 3.68 1.47
CA THR A 602 -27.02 3.29 2.87
C THR A 602 -25.71 2.80 3.50
N PRO A 603 -24.85 3.72 3.99
CA PRO A 603 -23.59 3.35 4.62
C PRO A 603 -23.84 2.56 5.91
N THR A 604 -23.28 1.35 5.95
CA THR A 604 -23.39 0.44 7.10
C THR A 604 -22.01 0.23 7.72
N PRO A 605 -21.78 0.60 8.99
CA PRO A 605 -20.55 0.27 9.70
C PRO A 605 -20.24 -1.21 9.67
N PHE A 606 -18.96 -1.54 9.45
CA PHE A 606 -18.49 -2.91 9.57
C PHE A 606 -18.27 -3.22 11.06
N GLN A 607 -19.21 -3.94 11.67
CA GLN A 607 -19.21 -4.32 13.09
C GLN A 607 -19.27 -5.84 13.24
N PRO A 608 -18.16 -6.55 13.00
CA PRO A 608 -18.11 -8.01 13.10
C PRO A 608 -18.16 -8.49 14.55
N ASP A 609 -18.65 -9.72 14.75
CA ASP A 609 -18.71 -10.37 16.07
C ASP A 609 -17.32 -10.69 16.67
N VAL A 610 -16.26 -10.65 15.86
CA VAL A 610 -14.87 -10.98 16.25
C VAL A 610 -13.94 -9.78 16.03
N ALA A 611 -13.20 -9.41 17.08
CA ALA A 611 -12.17 -8.38 17.05
C ALA A 611 -10.76 -8.99 17.20
N LEU A 612 -9.91 -8.84 16.19
CA LEU A 612 -8.46 -9.06 16.33
C LEU A 612 -7.81 -7.79 16.85
N VAL A 613 -7.17 -7.86 18.01
CA VAL A 613 -6.64 -6.70 18.73
C VAL A 613 -5.12 -6.71 18.71
N ASN A 614 -4.53 -5.63 18.18
CA ASN A 614 -3.10 -5.38 18.13
C ASN A 614 -2.72 -4.23 19.08
N ASP A 615 -1.67 -4.40 19.86
CA ASP A 615 -1.09 -3.36 20.70
C ASP A 615 0.25 -2.87 20.13
N ALA A 616 0.29 -1.61 19.70
CA ALA A 616 1.48 -0.99 19.14
C ALA A 616 2.60 -0.82 20.19
N ARG A 617 2.25 -0.62 21.46
CA ARG A 617 3.23 -0.46 22.55
C ARG A 617 3.98 -1.76 22.83
N SER A 618 3.28 -2.89 22.84
CA SER A 618 3.90 -4.20 22.98
C SER A 618 4.87 -4.51 21.84
N MET A 619 4.58 -4.09 20.61
CA MET A 619 5.49 -4.27 19.47
C MET A 619 6.79 -3.45 19.60
N CYS A 620 6.77 -2.37 20.37
CA CYS A 620 7.97 -1.59 20.71
C CYS A 620 8.86 -2.28 21.76
N ARG A 621 8.40 -3.37 22.39
CA ARG A 621 9.18 -4.19 23.34
C ARG A 621 9.74 -5.46 22.74
N VAL A 622 9.47 -5.75 21.48
CA VAL A 622 9.97 -6.98 20.85
C VAL A 622 11.44 -6.82 20.51
N ALA A 623 12.27 -7.74 21.01
CA ALA A 623 13.70 -7.73 20.79
C ALA A 623 14.09 -8.24 19.39
N THR A 624 15.37 -8.06 19.03
CA THR A 624 15.96 -8.69 17.83
C THR A 624 15.79 -10.20 17.91
N GLY A 625 15.35 -10.85 16.82
CA GLY A 625 15.05 -12.28 16.81
C GLY A 625 13.63 -12.62 17.30
N GLY A 626 12.90 -11.68 17.91
CA GLY A 626 11.55 -11.85 18.42
C GLY A 626 10.49 -12.12 17.35
N GLN A 627 10.81 -11.92 16.06
CA GLN A 627 9.94 -12.31 14.94
C GLN A 627 9.63 -13.81 14.89
N VAL A 628 10.39 -14.65 15.61
CA VAL A 628 10.02 -16.05 15.87
C VAL A 628 8.62 -16.18 16.48
N VAL A 629 8.19 -15.21 17.30
CA VAL A 629 6.84 -15.13 17.87
C VAL A 629 5.94 -14.23 17.03
N THR A 630 6.37 -13.00 16.71
CA THR A 630 5.47 -12.00 16.13
C THR A 630 5.09 -12.30 14.68
N ARG A 631 5.93 -12.98 13.90
CA ARG A 631 5.57 -13.37 12.53
C ARG A 631 4.38 -14.35 12.53
N PRO A 632 4.46 -15.55 13.13
CA PRO A 632 3.35 -16.49 13.09
C PRO A 632 2.11 -16.00 13.86
N LEU A 633 2.28 -15.21 14.92
CA LEU A 633 1.16 -14.77 15.76
C LEU A 633 0.46 -13.49 15.27
N ILE A 634 1.18 -12.57 14.61
CA ILE A 634 0.62 -11.27 14.19
C ILE A 634 0.51 -11.22 12.67
N TYR A 635 1.63 -11.40 11.97
CA TYR A 635 1.67 -11.31 10.51
C TYR A 635 0.79 -12.39 9.85
N GLU A 636 0.90 -13.64 10.31
CA GLU A 636 0.22 -14.82 9.77
C GLU A 636 -1.13 -15.14 10.43
N ALA A 637 -1.58 -14.36 11.42
CA ALA A 637 -2.89 -14.58 12.07
C ALA A 637 -4.10 -14.20 11.18
N ARG A 638 -3.94 -13.19 10.32
CA ARG A 638 -5.01 -12.73 9.41
C ARG A 638 -5.47 -13.85 8.44
N PRO A 639 -4.56 -14.63 7.82
CA PRO A 639 -4.93 -15.84 7.05
C PRO A 639 -5.82 -16.82 7.82
N ALA A 640 -5.48 -17.13 9.07
CA ALA A 640 -6.27 -18.05 9.90
C ALA A 640 -7.65 -17.46 10.21
N ALA A 641 -7.70 -16.17 10.54
CA ALA A 641 -8.95 -15.47 10.81
C ALA A 641 -9.88 -15.39 9.60
N ALA A 642 -9.33 -15.17 8.40
CA ALA A 642 -10.11 -15.14 7.17
C ALA A 642 -10.84 -16.46 6.85
N ARG A 643 -10.42 -17.57 7.46
CA ARG A 643 -10.96 -18.92 7.24
C ARG A 643 -11.77 -19.45 8.42
N MET A 644 -12.02 -18.64 9.47
CA MET A 644 -12.74 -19.10 10.65
C MET A 644 -14.25 -19.29 10.42
N GLY A 645 -14.78 -18.84 9.28
CA GLY A 645 -16.21 -18.96 8.94
C GLY A 645 -17.12 -17.86 9.49
N THR A 646 -16.55 -16.82 10.10
CA THR A 646 -17.27 -15.62 10.58
C THR A 646 -16.42 -14.37 10.27
N PRO A 647 -17.01 -13.19 9.98
CA PRO A 647 -16.24 -11.98 9.71
C PRO A 647 -15.47 -11.51 10.95
N PHE A 648 -14.35 -10.81 10.74
CA PHE A 648 -13.53 -10.25 11.81
C PHE A 648 -13.05 -8.84 11.47
N GLY A 649 -12.83 -8.01 12.49
CA GLY A 649 -12.23 -6.69 12.39
C GLY A 649 -10.83 -6.66 13.00
N GLN A 650 -10.04 -5.66 12.63
CA GLN A 650 -8.66 -5.46 13.06
C GLN A 650 -8.55 -4.11 13.77
N TYR A 651 -8.25 -4.17 15.07
CA TYR A 651 -8.33 -3.02 15.98
C TYR A 651 -7.01 -2.81 16.73
N LEU A 652 -6.76 -1.57 17.10
CA LEU A 652 -5.77 -1.19 18.09
C LEU A 652 -6.34 -1.38 19.50
N LEU A 653 -5.48 -1.81 20.42
CA LEU A 653 -5.82 -1.96 21.84
C LEU A 653 -6.40 -0.66 22.45
N ASP A 654 -5.89 0.49 22.03
CA ASP A 654 -6.39 1.82 22.47
C ASP A 654 -7.89 1.98 22.29
N ASP A 655 -8.46 1.49 21.18
CA ASP A 655 -9.90 1.65 20.91
C ASP A 655 -10.73 0.70 21.75
N VAL A 656 -10.19 -0.47 22.10
CA VAL A 656 -10.81 -1.41 23.04
C VAL A 656 -10.81 -0.81 24.44
N LEU A 657 -9.68 -0.28 24.91
CA LEU A 657 -9.56 0.42 26.19
C LEU A 657 -10.51 1.62 26.29
N ALA A 658 -10.70 2.35 25.19
CA ALA A 658 -11.64 3.46 25.11
C ALA A 658 -13.12 3.03 24.99
N GLY A 659 -13.43 1.73 24.97
CA GLY A 659 -14.80 1.22 24.86
C GLY A 659 -15.44 1.46 23.49
N ARG A 660 -14.65 1.66 22.43
CA ARG A 660 -15.13 1.94 21.06
C ARG A 660 -15.39 0.69 20.23
N VAL A 661 -14.98 -0.48 20.74
CA VAL A 661 -15.11 -1.78 20.06
C VAL A 661 -16.09 -2.63 20.84
N ASP A 662 -17.21 -2.99 20.22
CA ASP A 662 -18.17 -3.96 20.75
C ASP A 662 -18.14 -5.23 19.88
N ALA A 663 -17.61 -6.30 20.46
CA ALA A 663 -17.54 -7.63 19.83
C ALA A 663 -18.02 -8.69 20.83
N LYS A 664 -18.24 -9.91 20.34
CA LYS A 664 -18.53 -11.07 21.19
C LYS A 664 -17.24 -11.80 21.58
N LEU A 665 -16.30 -11.90 20.63
CA LEU A 665 -14.97 -12.46 20.83
C LEU A 665 -13.90 -11.39 20.60
N TYR A 666 -13.04 -11.20 21.60
CA TYR A 666 -11.82 -10.40 21.48
C TYR A 666 -10.61 -11.32 21.43
N VAL A 667 -9.80 -11.24 20.37
CA VAL A 667 -8.56 -11.99 20.20
C VAL A 667 -7.40 -11.02 20.40
N PHE A 668 -6.82 -11.01 21.60
CA PHE A 668 -5.70 -10.15 21.96
C PHE A 668 -4.40 -10.80 21.49
N LEU A 669 -3.93 -10.37 20.32
CA LEU A 669 -2.76 -10.95 19.66
C LEU A 669 -1.46 -10.66 20.42
N ASN A 670 -1.36 -9.46 21.00
CA ASN A 670 -0.13 -9.03 21.66
C ASN A 670 -0.36 -8.00 22.79
N ALA A 671 -1.42 -8.12 23.58
CA ALA A 671 -1.64 -7.27 24.76
C ALA A 671 -0.68 -7.66 25.92
N TRP A 672 0.63 -7.53 25.70
CA TRP A 672 1.68 -8.01 26.62
C TRP A 672 2.13 -6.95 27.61
N VAL A 673 1.93 -5.68 27.28
CA VAL A 673 2.28 -4.52 28.09
C VAL A 673 1.00 -3.81 28.49
N LEU A 674 0.69 -3.79 29.78
CA LEU A 674 -0.49 -3.14 30.35
C LEU A 674 -0.15 -2.58 31.72
N THR A 675 -0.59 -1.37 32.03
CA THR A 675 -0.62 -0.86 33.40
C THR A 675 -1.79 -1.48 34.19
N ALA A 676 -1.78 -1.33 35.51
CA ALA A 676 -2.90 -1.74 36.36
C ALA A 676 -4.23 -1.09 35.91
N ASP A 677 -4.22 0.20 35.59
CA ASP A 677 -5.41 0.93 35.14
C ASP A 677 -5.92 0.41 33.80
N GLU A 678 -5.03 0.12 32.84
CA GLU A 678 -5.42 -0.46 31.56
C GLU A 678 -5.96 -1.89 31.71
N ARG A 679 -5.40 -2.71 32.61
CA ARG A 679 -5.97 -4.03 32.93
C ARG A 679 -7.37 -3.91 33.52
N ALA A 680 -7.56 -3.01 34.49
CA ALA A 680 -8.87 -2.76 35.08
C ALA A 680 -9.89 -2.26 34.03
N ALA A 681 -9.48 -1.36 33.14
CA ALA A 681 -10.29 -0.89 32.03
C ALA A 681 -10.67 -2.03 31.06
N LEU A 682 -9.72 -2.88 30.68
CA LEU A 682 -10.02 -4.05 29.84
C LEU A 682 -10.98 -5.01 30.53
N ARG A 683 -10.77 -5.34 31.82
CA ARG A 683 -11.71 -6.20 32.55
C ARG A 683 -13.12 -5.61 32.57
N LYS A 684 -13.26 -4.29 32.70
CA LYS A 684 -14.56 -3.62 32.59
C LYS A 684 -15.18 -3.77 31.21
N VAL A 685 -14.42 -3.52 30.14
CA VAL A 685 -14.89 -3.64 28.75
C VAL A 685 -15.28 -5.09 28.41
N LEU A 686 -14.55 -6.07 28.94
CA LEU A 686 -14.72 -7.48 28.66
C LEU A 686 -15.72 -8.19 29.59
N HIS A 687 -16.41 -7.47 30.47
CA HIS A 687 -17.40 -8.09 31.36
C HIS A 687 -18.50 -8.80 30.55
N GLY A 688 -18.66 -10.10 30.78
CA GLY A 688 -19.62 -10.94 30.04
C GLY A 688 -19.22 -11.30 28.61
N LYS A 689 -17.99 -10.97 28.18
CA LYS A 689 -17.48 -11.22 26.82
C LYS A 689 -16.48 -12.39 26.80
N THR A 690 -16.21 -12.93 25.62
CA THR A 690 -15.15 -13.93 25.44
C THR A 690 -13.85 -13.26 25.03
N ALA A 691 -12.75 -13.62 25.71
CA ALA A 691 -11.40 -13.15 25.39
C ALA A 691 -10.47 -14.34 25.10
N LEU A 692 -9.73 -14.25 23.99
CA LEU A 692 -8.62 -15.15 23.66
C LEU A 692 -7.32 -14.36 23.80
N TRP A 693 -6.49 -14.80 24.75
CA TRP A 693 -5.23 -14.18 25.12
C TRP A 693 -4.05 -14.93 24.52
N CYS A 694 -3.25 -14.25 23.70
CA CYS A 694 -2.12 -14.88 23.01
C CYS A 694 -0.77 -14.65 23.72
N TYR A 695 -0.03 -15.74 23.87
CA TYR A 695 1.36 -15.84 24.31
C TYR A 695 1.66 -15.31 25.72
N ALA A 696 1.78 -13.99 25.90
CA ALA A 696 2.27 -13.36 27.14
C ALA A 696 1.33 -12.24 27.66
N PRO A 697 0.02 -12.47 27.78
CA PRO A 697 -0.96 -11.43 28.08
C PRO A 697 -0.71 -10.76 29.43
N GLY A 698 -0.51 -9.44 29.43
CA GLY A 698 -0.25 -8.66 30.64
C GLY A 698 1.06 -9.00 31.37
N TYR A 699 2.01 -9.67 30.71
CA TYR A 699 3.27 -10.07 31.37
C TYR A 699 4.05 -8.89 31.92
N HIS A 700 4.05 -7.75 31.22
CA HIS A 700 4.63 -6.53 31.75
C HIS A 700 3.55 -5.61 32.31
N ASP A 701 3.55 -5.48 33.65
CA ASP A 701 2.78 -4.49 34.39
C ASP A 701 3.48 -3.13 34.34
N GLY A 702 3.13 -2.31 33.35
CA GLY A 702 3.89 -1.12 33.01
C GLY A 702 5.35 -1.50 32.74
N GLU A 703 6.26 -1.11 33.63
CA GLU A 703 7.71 -1.33 33.50
C GLU A 703 8.24 -2.51 34.32
N THR A 704 7.37 -3.43 34.77
CA THR A 704 7.79 -4.58 35.59
C THR A 704 7.16 -5.90 35.11
N PRO A 705 7.94 -6.97 34.91
CA PRO A 705 7.39 -8.31 34.70
C PRO A 705 6.55 -8.80 35.91
N SER A 706 5.35 -9.31 35.67
CA SER A 706 4.42 -9.70 36.75
C SER A 706 3.49 -10.84 36.33
N LEU A 707 3.68 -12.03 36.91
CA LEU A 707 2.74 -13.16 36.74
C LEU A 707 1.38 -12.88 37.41
N ASN A 708 1.37 -12.08 38.48
CA ASN A 708 0.13 -11.66 39.14
C ASN A 708 -0.72 -10.78 38.22
N ALA A 709 -0.11 -9.88 37.45
CA ALA A 709 -0.82 -9.07 36.45
C ALA A 709 -1.43 -9.94 35.34
N MET A 710 -0.73 -11.00 34.91
CA MET A 710 -1.28 -11.95 33.94
C MET A 710 -2.50 -12.70 34.52
N ARG A 711 -2.43 -13.12 35.79
CA ARG A 711 -3.55 -13.77 36.49
C ARG A 711 -4.74 -12.84 36.67
N GLU A 712 -4.49 -11.61 37.08
CA GLU A 712 -5.52 -10.57 37.21
C GLU A 712 -6.23 -10.34 35.86
N LEU A 713 -5.47 -10.24 34.77
CA LEU A 713 -6.02 -10.00 33.44
C LEU A 713 -6.83 -11.19 32.92
N THR A 714 -6.26 -12.39 32.99
CA THR A 714 -6.79 -13.57 32.29
C THR A 714 -7.69 -14.47 33.16
N GLY A 715 -7.65 -14.30 34.48
CA GLY A 715 -8.29 -15.22 35.42
C GLY A 715 -7.61 -16.58 35.53
N GLN A 716 -6.49 -16.82 34.84
CA GLN A 716 -5.76 -18.08 34.85
C GLN A 716 -4.38 -17.92 35.51
N GLU A 717 -3.95 -18.92 36.26
CA GLU A 717 -2.58 -18.96 36.80
C GLU A 717 -1.61 -19.34 35.69
N LEU A 718 -0.88 -18.36 35.16
CA LEU A 718 0.14 -18.59 34.14
C LEU A 718 1.52 -18.72 34.79
N VAL A 719 2.20 -19.81 34.45
CA VAL A 719 3.52 -20.17 34.99
C VAL A 719 4.55 -20.04 33.88
N ARG A 720 5.65 -19.35 34.19
CA ARG A 720 6.77 -19.17 33.26
C ARG A 720 7.68 -20.41 33.29
N PHE A 721 8.06 -20.91 32.12
CA PHE A 721 9.11 -21.93 32.00
C PHE A 721 10.48 -21.38 32.47
N ALA A 722 11.26 -22.22 33.16
CA ALA A 722 12.56 -21.83 33.70
C ALA A 722 13.61 -21.46 32.62
N GLY A 723 13.49 -22.04 31.42
CA GLY A 723 14.39 -21.78 30.30
C GLY A 723 13.65 -21.77 28.95
N PRO A 724 14.36 -21.52 27.84
CA PRO A 724 13.76 -21.53 26.51
C PRO A 724 13.14 -22.88 26.16
N GLN A 725 11.93 -22.86 25.61
CA GLN A 725 11.19 -24.05 25.20
C GLN A 725 10.56 -23.85 23.82
N PRO A 726 10.45 -24.88 22.97
CA PRO A 726 9.67 -24.83 21.74
C PRO A 726 8.20 -24.53 22.04
N PRO A 727 7.63 -23.43 21.53
CA PRO A 727 6.23 -23.10 21.76
C PRO A 727 5.33 -23.81 20.73
N GLU A 728 5.34 -25.14 20.76
CA GLU A 728 4.54 -26.01 19.88
C GLU A 728 3.69 -26.96 20.72
N ALA A 729 2.42 -27.12 20.37
CA ALA A 729 1.47 -27.92 21.14
C ALA A 729 0.58 -28.80 20.25
N ALA A 730 0.31 -30.01 20.72
CA ALA A 730 -0.61 -30.96 20.08
C ALA A 730 -1.98 -30.97 20.79
N ALA A 731 -3.05 -31.20 20.03
CA ALA A 731 -4.40 -31.25 20.57
C ALA A 731 -4.57 -32.41 21.57
N THR A 732 -5.29 -32.15 22.66
CA THR A 732 -5.75 -33.20 23.57
C THR A 732 -7.06 -33.81 23.07
N LYS A 733 -7.59 -34.84 23.76
CA LYS A 733 -8.95 -35.33 23.51
C LYS A 733 -10.01 -34.22 23.56
N ALA A 734 -9.87 -33.26 24.49
CA ALA A 734 -10.77 -32.11 24.57
C ALA A 734 -10.59 -31.16 23.37
N GLY A 735 -9.35 -30.94 22.92
CA GLY A 735 -9.05 -30.18 21.70
C GLY A 735 -9.64 -30.80 20.44
N LEU A 736 -9.48 -32.10 20.26
CA LEU A 736 -10.05 -32.84 19.13
C LEU A 736 -11.59 -32.77 19.13
N THR A 737 -12.20 -32.88 20.31
CA THR A 737 -13.66 -32.72 20.47
C THR A 737 -14.11 -31.29 20.16
N ALA A 738 -13.26 -30.30 20.43
CA ALA A 738 -13.45 -28.90 20.07
C ALA A 738 -13.20 -28.60 18.58
N GLY A 739 -12.74 -29.59 17.80
CA GLY A 739 -12.49 -29.47 16.36
C GLY A 739 -11.08 -29.03 15.99
N LEU A 740 -10.13 -28.99 16.93
CA LEU A 740 -8.72 -28.77 16.62
C LEU A 740 -8.15 -29.98 15.87
N LEU A 741 -7.14 -29.73 15.03
CA LEU A 741 -6.42 -30.77 14.32
C LEU A 741 -5.45 -31.54 15.25
N PRO A 742 -5.19 -32.84 14.98
CA PRO A 742 -4.31 -33.65 15.81
C PRO A 742 -2.83 -33.25 15.71
N GLU A 743 -2.41 -32.66 14.60
CA GLU A 743 -1.05 -32.21 14.38
C GLU A 743 -0.65 -31.09 15.35
N ALA A 744 0.62 -31.08 15.74
CA ALA A 744 1.13 -30.02 16.56
C ALA A 744 1.14 -28.69 15.79
N SER A 745 0.74 -27.61 16.46
CA SER A 745 0.72 -26.25 15.94
C SER A 745 1.66 -25.39 16.76
N GLY A 746 2.42 -24.52 16.10
CA GLY A 746 3.30 -23.57 16.75
C GLY A 746 4.57 -23.27 15.97
N VAL A 747 5.67 -23.17 16.73
CA VAL A 747 7.03 -22.96 16.24
C VAL A 747 7.95 -23.93 16.99
N ASP A 748 8.84 -24.59 16.26
CA ASP A 748 9.79 -25.57 16.79
C ASP A 748 11.03 -24.93 17.45
N LYS A 749 11.34 -23.68 17.11
CA LYS A 749 12.44 -22.91 17.68
C LYS A 749 12.16 -22.54 19.14
N PRO A 750 13.05 -22.87 20.10
CA PRO A 750 12.88 -22.49 21.49
C PRO A 750 12.81 -20.98 21.72
N ILE A 751 11.92 -20.54 22.60
CA ILE A 751 11.76 -19.14 22.99
C ILE A 751 11.73 -18.98 24.52
N ALA A 752 12.15 -17.81 24.98
CA ALA A 752 11.96 -17.34 26.35
C ALA A 752 11.52 -15.86 26.33
N PRO A 753 10.66 -15.42 27.27
CA PRO A 753 9.87 -16.27 28.16
C PRO A 753 8.84 -17.12 27.39
N LEU A 754 8.42 -18.24 27.96
CA LEU A 754 7.24 -19.00 27.52
C LEU A 754 6.39 -19.31 28.76
N PHE A 755 5.08 -19.41 28.59
CA PHE A 755 4.14 -19.62 29.68
C PHE A 755 3.22 -20.80 29.41
N HIS A 756 2.82 -21.50 30.48
CA HIS A 756 1.77 -22.50 30.46
C HIS A 756 0.73 -22.20 31.54
N ALA A 757 -0.48 -22.71 31.38
CA ALA A 757 -1.50 -22.57 32.43
C ALA A 757 -1.34 -23.65 33.51
N GLY A 758 -1.39 -23.24 34.77
CA GLY A 758 -1.38 -24.08 35.96
C GLY A 758 -2.80 -24.41 36.45
N GLY A 759 -2.96 -25.57 37.10
CA GLY A 759 -4.22 -25.92 37.79
C GLY A 759 -5.46 -26.11 36.90
N ILE A 760 -5.30 -26.19 35.57
CA ILE A 760 -6.45 -26.33 34.65
C ILE A 760 -6.91 -27.80 34.57
N PRO A 761 -8.21 -28.11 34.79
CA PRO A 761 -8.75 -29.45 34.64
C PRO A 761 -8.56 -30.01 33.22
N ALA A 762 -8.31 -31.31 33.09
CA ALA A 762 -7.99 -31.94 31.80
C ALA A 762 -9.05 -31.70 30.70
N GLY A 763 -10.34 -31.63 31.06
CA GLY A 763 -11.44 -31.33 30.12
C GLY A 763 -11.45 -29.88 29.58
N ARG A 764 -10.64 -29.00 30.16
CA ARG A 764 -10.47 -27.59 29.76
C ARG A 764 -9.10 -27.28 29.14
N VAL A 765 -8.27 -28.31 28.95
CA VAL A 765 -6.98 -28.21 28.24
C VAL A 765 -7.16 -28.67 26.80
N LEU A 766 -7.15 -27.75 25.84
CA LEU A 766 -7.34 -28.04 24.42
C LEU A 766 -6.07 -28.55 23.75
N ALA A 767 -4.89 -28.09 24.18
CA ALA A 767 -3.60 -28.55 23.67
C ALA A 767 -2.51 -28.55 24.74
N ARG A 768 -1.51 -29.40 24.58
CA ARG A 768 -0.35 -29.52 25.48
C ARG A 768 0.96 -29.39 24.72
N TYR A 769 1.94 -28.75 25.36
CA TYR A 769 3.32 -28.76 24.89
C TYR A 769 3.89 -30.19 24.92
N ALA A 770 5.02 -30.41 24.23
CA ALA A 770 5.74 -31.67 24.28
C ALA A 770 6.11 -32.10 25.72
N SER A 771 6.41 -31.13 26.58
CA SER A 771 6.68 -31.28 28.02
C SER A 771 5.44 -31.58 28.88
N ARG A 772 4.25 -31.67 28.26
CA ARG A 772 2.94 -32.02 28.83
C ARG A 772 2.19 -30.91 29.58
N GLU A 773 2.79 -29.75 29.81
CA GLU A 773 2.08 -28.61 30.40
C GLU A 773 0.99 -28.08 29.47
N ALA A 774 -0.01 -27.41 30.05
CA ALA A 774 -1.20 -26.95 29.34
C ALA A 774 -0.88 -25.70 28.50
N ALA A 775 -0.97 -25.83 27.18
CA ALA A 775 -0.58 -24.79 26.22
C ALA A 775 -1.76 -23.95 25.74
N ILE A 776 -2.91 -24.60 25.51
CA ILE A 776 -4.15 -23.93 25.11
C ILE A 776 -5.24 -24.38 26.08
N THR A 777 -5.85 -23.42 26.77
CA THR A 777 -6.79 -23.67 27.86
C THR A 777 -7.97 -22.70 27.83
N TRP A 778 -9.06 -23.04 28.51
CA TRP A 778 -10.15 -22.10 28.73
C TRP A 778 -10.72 -22.21 30.14
N THR A 779 -11.22 -21.09 30.67
CA THR A 779 -11.94 -20.98 31.94
C THR A 779 -13.13 -20.04 31.79
N GLU A 780 -14.03 -20.07 32.77
CA GLU A 780 -15.01 -19.00 32.98
C GLU A 780 -14.35 -17.95 33.87
N ASP A 781 -14.38 -16.69 33.45
CA ASP A 781 -13.86 -15.54 34.19
C ASP A 781 -14.68 -14.30 33.83
N ASN A 782 -14.83 -13.37 34.78
CA ASN A 782 -15.42 -12.05 34.53
C ASN A 782 -16.80 -12.09 33.83
N GLY A 783 -17.62 -13.10 34.16
CA GLY A 783 -18.94 -13.33 33.56
C GLY A 783 -18.93 -13.89 32.13
N GLY A 784 -17.76 -14.14 31.55
CA GLY A 784 -17.58 -14.68 30.20
C GLY A 784 -16.57 -15.82 30.16
N ILE A 785 -15.90 -15.98 29.02
CA ILE A 785 -14.94 -17.08 28.78
C ILE A 785 -13.57 -16.51 28.50
N SER A 786 -12.57 -16.98 29.26
CA SER A 786 -11.17 -16.62 29.08
C SER A 786 -10.41 -17.80 28.50
N ILE A 787 -9.86 -17.63 27.30
CA ILE A 787 -9.07 -18.62 26.57
C ILE A 787 -7.62 -18.16 26.59
N PHE A 788 -6.70 -19.02 26.98
CA PHE A 788 -5.27 -18.78 26.87
C PHE A 788 -4.71 -19.62 25.72
N CYS A 789 -3.95 -18.98 24.83
CA CYS A 789 -3.22 -19.63 23.75
C CYS A 789 -1.73 -19.29 23.91
N GLY A 790 -0.96 -20.17 24.55
CA GLY A 790 0.47 -19.97 24.78
C GLY A 790 1.37 -20.24 23.57
N VAL A 791 0.79 -20.74 22.48
CA VAL A 791 1.48 -21.02 21.21
C VAL A 791 1.37 -19.79 20.30
N PRO A 792 2.46 -19.31 19.66
CA PRO A 792 2.46 -18.13 18.80
C PRO A 792 1.91 -18.43 17.40
N ARG A 793 0.84 -19.24 17.29
CA ARG A 793 0.18 -19.59 16.03
C ARG A 793 -1.31 -19.79 16.28
N LEU A 794 -2.12 -18.98 15.61
CA LEU A 794 -3.57 -19.17 15.56
C LEU A 794 -3.94 -20.08 14.39
N THR A 795 -4.97 -20.88 14.57
CA THR A 795 -5.53 -21.75 13.51
C THR A 795 -7.00 -21.40 13.25
N PRO A 796 -7.52 -21.65 12.04
CA PRO A 796 -8.95 -21.46 11.75
C PRO A 796 -9.86 -22.20 12.72
N GLU A 797 -9.49 -23.41 13.14
CA GLU A 797 -10.27 -24.26 14.03
C GLU A 797 -10.38 -23.68 15.43
N LEU A 798 -9.27 -23.20 16.01
CA LEU A 798 -9.26 -22.57 17.32
C LEU A 798 -10.11 -21.29 17.31
N LEU A 799 -9.95 -20.46 16.28
CA LEU A 799 -10.71 -19.21 16.13
C LEU A 799 -12.20 -19.49 15.92
N ARG A 800 -12.55 -20.47 15.09
CA ARG A 800 -13.93 -20.90 14.86
C ARG A 800 -14.57 -21.46 16.14
N TRP A 801 -13.85 -22.30 16.88
CA TRP A 801 -14.32 -22.82 18.16
C TRP A 801 -14.56 -21.69 19.16
N ALA A 802 -13.62 -20.75 19.30
CA ALA A 802 -13.75 -19.59 20.17
C ALA A 802 -14.94 -18.71 19.75
N ALA A 803 -15.14 -18.50 18.45
CA ALA A 803 -16.25 -17.71 17.90
C ALA A 803 -17.61 -18.35 18.22
N LYS A 804 -17.75 -19.67 18.00
CA LYS A 804 -18.96 -20.41 18.40
C LYS A 804 -19.23 -20.30 19.89
N ARG A 805 -18.18 -20.44 20.70
CA ARG A 805 -18.28 -20.36 22.16
C ARG A 805 -18.66 -18.96 22.66
N ALA A 806 -18.27 -17.92 21.92
CA ALA A 806 -18.66 -16.53 22.17
C ALA A 806 -20.08 -16.19 21.67
N GLY A 807 -20.77 -17.11 20.98
CA GLY A 807 -22.09 -16.83 20.38
C GLY A 807 -22.01 -15.97 19.11
N ALA A 808 -20.86 -15.93 18.45
CA ALA A 808 -20.73 -15.34 17.12
C ALA A 808 -21.48 -16.19 16.08
N HIS A 809 -22.10 -15.55 15.10
CA HIS A 809 -22.73 -16.28 14.00
C HIS A 809 -21.65 -16.83 13.06
N VAL A 810 -21.43 -18.14 13.11
CA VAL A 810 -20.54 -18.85 12.18
C VAL A 810 -21.35 -19.25 10.95
N LEU A 811 -21.06 -18.59 9.82
CA LEU A 811 -21.78 -18.80 8.57
C LEU A 811 -21.42 -20.16 7.95
N THR A 812 -20.19 -20.62 8.09
CA THR A 812 -19.70 -21.86 7.48
C THR A 812 -18.69 -22.56 8.38
N ASP A 813 -18.73 -23.89 8.39
CA ASP A 813 -17.69 -24.73 8.98
C ASP A 813 -16.61 -25.13 7.96
N ASP A 814 -16.90 -24.95 6.67
CA ASP A 814 -15.93 -25.16 5.61
C ASP A 814 -14.92 -24.01 5.56
N ASP A 815 -13.64 -24.35 5.41
CA ASP A 815 -12.59 -23.39 5.13
C ASP A 815 -12.87 -22.69 3.79
N CYS A 816 -13.16 -21.41 3.87
CA CYS A 816 -13.19 -20.47 2.75
C CYS A 816 -12.87 -19.07 3.27
N VAL A 817 -12.45 -18.17 2.39
CA VAL A 817 -12.28 -16.76 2.75
C VAL A 817 -13.66 -16.11 2.81
N LEU A 818 -13.98 -15.45 3.92
CA LEU A 818 -15.31 -14.91 4.18
C LEU A 818 -15.29 -13.47 4.70
N TYR A 819 -16.12 -12.61 4.10
CA TYR A 819 -16.41 -11.26 4.58
C TYR A 819 -17.90 -10.96 4.46
N THR A 820 -18.47 -10.22 5.40
CA THR A 820 -19.90 -9.84 5.35
C THR A 820 -20.09 -8.39 5.80
N ASN A 821 -21.07 -7.70 5.23
CA ASN A 821 -21.57 -6.43 5.77
C ASN A 821 -22.98 -6.15 5.23
N GLY A 822 -23.90 -5.77 6.12
CA GLY A 822 -25.31 -5.63 5.79
C GLY A 822 -25.85 -6.90 5.13
N PRO A 823 -26.47 -6.82 3.93
CA PRO A 823 -27.01 -7.99 3.25
C PRO A 823 -25.95 -8.77 2.46
N PHE A 824 -24.70 -8.32 2.38
CA PHE A 824 -23.71 -8.91 1.50
C PHE A 824 -22.85 -9.95 2.20
N VAL A 825 -22.58 -11.06 1.49
CA VAL A 825 -21.63 -12.11 1.88
C VAL A 825 -20.68 -12.33 0.72
N VAL A 826 -19.38 -12.19 0.95
CA VAL A 826 -18.31 -12.52 0.02
C VAL A 826 -17.70 -13.84 0.46
N LEU A 827 -17.73 -14.84 -0.43
CA LEU A 827 -17.09 -16.14 -0.25
C LEU A 827 -16.01 -16.32 -1.32
N HIS A 828 -14.86 -16.84 -0.93
CA HIS A 828 -13.80 -17.15 -1.87
C HIS A 828 -13.16 -18.51 -1.56
N GLY A 829 -13.10 -19.37 -2.57
CA GLY A 829 -12.75 -20.77 -2.44
C GLY A 829 -11.26 -20.99 -2.17
N THR A 830 -10.93 -21.66 -1.07
CA THR A 830 -9.55 -22.04 -0.72
C THR A 830 -9.20 -23.45 -1.17
N ARG A 831 -10.20 -24.22 -1.63
CA ARG A 831 -10.13 -25.59 -2.15
C ARG A 831 -11.24 -25.83 -3.17
N GLU A 832 -11.18 -26.94 -3.88
CA GLU A 832 -12.28 -27.40 -4.72
C GLU A 832 -13.45 -27.92 -3.88
N GLY A 833 -14.66 -27.78 -4.42
CA GLY A 833 -15.88 -28.29 -3.83
C GLY A 833 -16.73 -27.20 -3.17
N PRO A 834 -18.05 -27.42 -3.08
CA PRO A 834 -18.98 -26.39 -2.66
C PRO A 834 -18.82 -26.02 -1.18
N ILE A 835 -19.28 -24.81 -0.82
CA ILE A 835 -19.29 -24.31 0.56
C ILE A 835 -20.70 -24.38 1.12
N ARG A 836 -20.86 -25.01 2.29
CA ARG A 836 -22.13 -25.02 3.03
C ARG A 836 -22.24 -23.78 3.90
N ILE A 837 -23.27 -22.98 3.69
CA ILE A 837 -23.55 -21.78 4.49
C ILE A 837 -24.83 -21.89 5.30
N ASN A 838 -24.83 -21.25 6.47
CA ASN A 838 -25.98 -21.05 7.35
C ASN A 838 -26.22 -19.55 7.51
N VAL A 839 -27.25 -19.01 6.87
CA VAL A 839 -27.62 -17.58 6.94
C VAL A 839 -28.51 -17.23 8.15
N GLY A 840 -28.78 -18.22 9.01
CA GLY A 840 -29.44 -18.07 10.32
C GLY A 840 -30.96 -18.05 10.29
N ALA A 841 -31.59 -17.77 9.14
CA ALA A 841 -33.05 -17.72 8.99
C ALA A 841 -33.47 -18.08 7.55
N PRO A 842 -34.73 -18.47 7.31
CA PRO A 842 -35.28 -18.54 5.95
C PRO A 842 -35.15 -17.17 5.27
N ALA A 843 -34.25 -17.07 4.30
CA ALA A 843 -33.98 -15.85 3.55
C ALA A 843 -33.61 -16.20 2.12
N GLN A 844 -34.00 -15.36 1.16
CA GLN A 844 -33.62 -15.59 -0.23
C GLN A 844 -32.15 -15.22 -0.43
N VAL A 845 -31.40 -16.12 -1.05
CA VAL A 845 -29.99 -15.90 -1.39
C VAL A 845 -29.86 -15.72 -2.90
N ILE A 846 -29.29 -14.60 -3.31
CA ILE A 846 -29.07 -14.27 -4.71
C ILE A 846 -27.59 -13.98 -4.97
N ASP A 847 -27.15 -14.22 -6.20
CA ASP A 847 -25.88 -13.71 -6.69
C ASP A 847 -25.98 -12.18 -6.84
N ALA A 848 -25.13 -11.44 -6.14
CA ALA A 848 -25.18 -9.98 -6.11
C ALA A 848 -24.71 -9.34 -7.43
N LEU A 849 -23.92 -10.05 -8.24
CA LEU A 849 -23.39 -9.52 -9.49
C LEU A 849 -24.33 -9.76 -10.68
N THR A 850 -25.11 -10.85 -10.65
CA THR A 850 -26.02 -11.25 -11.74
C THR A 850 -27.50 -11.11 -11.40
N GLY A 851 -27.87 -11.04 -10.11
CA GLY A 851 -29.25 -11.04 -9.65
C GLY A 851 -29.91 -12.43 -9.67
N ALA A 852 -29.20 -13.48 -10.08
CA ALA A 852 -29.72 -14.83 -10.14
C ALA A 852 -30.08 -15.36 -8.75
N ARG A 853 -31.24 -16.03 -8.64
CA ARG A 853 -31.65 -16.71 -7.40
C ARG A 853 -30.84 -17.99 -7.25
N LEU A 854 -30.14 -18.12 -6.11
CA LEU A 854 -29.28 -19.28 -5.82
C LEU A 854 -29.96 -20.29 -4.89
N GLY A 855 -30.85 -19.83 -4.00
CA GLY A 855 -31.55 -20.70 -3.08
C GLY A 855 -32.26 -19.94 -1.96
N THR A 856 -32.71 -20.69 -0.96
CA THR A 856 -33.34 -20.17 0.26
C THR A 856 -32.64 -20.77 1.48
N GLY A 857 -32.34 -19.94 2.49
CA GLY A 857 -31.83 -20.37 3.78
C GLY A 857 -32.85 -21.17 4.62
N PRO A 858 -32.53 -21.52 5.87
CA PRO A 858 -31.38 -21.05 6.64
C PRO A 858 -30.07 -21.71 6.24
N VAL A 859 -30.09 -22.93 5.69
CA VAL A 859 -28.88 -23.66 5.29
C VAL A 859 -28.95 -23.98 3.81
N MET A 860 -27.87 -23.69 3.08
CA MET A 860 -27.75 -24.02 1.67
C MET A 860 -26.29 -24.26 1.27
N THR A 861 -26.11 -24.77 0.05
CA THR A 861 -24.80 -25.06 -0.52
C THR A 861 -24.55 -24.11 -1.69
N VAL A 862 -23.40 -23.44 -1.68
CA VAL A 862 -22.95 -22.53 -2.73
C VAL A 862 -21.88 -23.23 -3.56
N PRO A 863 -22.09 -23.47 -4.87
CA PRO A 863 -21.03 -23.94 -5.74
C PRO A 863 -19.89 -22.93 -5.80
N LEU A 864 -18.69 -23.35 -5.40
CA LEU A 864 -17.51 -22.49 -5.34
C LEU A 864 -16.25 -23.35 -5.53
N GLY A 865 -15.53 -23.19 -6.63
CA GLY A 865 -14.27 -23.89 -6.89
C GLY A 865 -13.05 -23.20 -6.26
N PHE A 866 -11.88 -23.82 -6.38
CA PHE A 866 -10.63 -23.23 -5.90
C PHE A 866 -10.37 -21.88 -6.58
N GLY A 867 -10.15 -20.86 -5.76
CA GLY A 867 -9.88 -19.51 -6.21
C GLY A 867 -11.04 -18.81 -6.90
N GLN A 868 -12.26 -19.36 -6.88
CA GLN A 868 -13.46 -18.68 -7.35
C GLN A 868 -14.02 -17.77 -6.25
N THR A 869 -14.66 -16.67 -6.65
CA THR A 869 -15.31 -15.73 -5.74
C THR A 869 -16.81 -15.67 -6.03
N ALA A 870 -17.62 -15.83 -4.98
CA ALA A 870 -19.06 -15.58 -5.03
C ALA A 870 -19.40 -14.39 -4.13
N ILE A 871 -20.17 -13.45 -4.64
CA ILE A 871 -20.72 -12.33 -3.87
C ILE A 871 -22.23 -12.54 -3.81
N LEU A 872 -22.74 -12.77 -2.61
CA LEU A 872 -24.14 -13.08 -2.35
C LEU A 872 -24.82 -11.85 -1.74
N ARG A 873 -26.11 -11.68 -2.04
CA ARG A 873 -27.00 -10.79 -1.30
C ARG A 873 -28.09 -11.62 -0.60
N ILE A 874 -28.20 -11.43 0.70
CA ILE A 874 -29.22 -12.06 1.55
C ILE A 874 -30.41 -11.11 1.61
N ALA A 875 -31.49 -11.45 0.92
CA ALA A 875 -32.74 -10.71 0.97
C ALA A 875 -33.60 -11.28 2.12
N ARG A 876 -33.67 -10.51 3.19
CA ARG A 876 -34.49 -10.80 4.38
C ARG A 876 -35.84 -10.13 4.28
#